data_AF-V1CIA4-F1
#
_entry.id   AF-V1CIA4-F1
#
_cell.length_a   1.000
_cell.length_b   1.000
_cell.length_c   1.000
_cell.angle_alpha   90.00
_cell.angle_beta   90.00
_cell.angle_gamma   90.00
#
_symmetry.space_group_name_H-M   'P 1'
#
loop_
_entity.id
_entity.type
_entity.pdbx_description
1 polymer ?
#
loop_
_entity_poly.entity_id
_entity_poly.type
_entity_poly.pdbx_seq_one_letter_code
_entity_poly.pdbx_strand_id
1 'polypeptide(L)'
;MNESEMIPKKFGIFTLAFTYIGTIIGAGFASGREIWQFFGAFGKSGRVGIIIFALAFFMVSVMTTLIGRHLRTNDMGRIITPEFLLSKRSSKVGTTKTIKFVGYFMAGILFLAIVSMSAAAGSMAKQEFGVPSIFGGIILVISVTLTLIGGFDRVKNVLSKAVPVLIMVMIIVGLIEIFRGENVIGSQKSGLYSLIMNIPDKNLGDPSPLADTWIKAAIIYMGYNILAIIPIVGSGAYRARSSESAIYSAALASIVIVILVYVSFIAMSKNSDVANSFDMPMLAISEKIGKIANYSYIAVMFFSIYSSTTGMFYGFSTKLKDDERKNVRIGIFAVLEFLLGLVGFRFIVKYVFPLLGYVGMLILVMLVINFVRLILVNKFTLQEMKKNRYSSWMKDAKPGYGGEAILVLGSEKTALIDCGMPYQGEMLIEKLKKRLSGRKLDYIFLTHSHYDHIGGLSALRQEWKDVESYGTQHCKEVIETDKVRGKIEDLSYVVLKKDKDIPMESKLKSMDKFERNDFTIDHVISDGDEISLGDVKMRVIVTKGHTRCSTSYGVERNGEKVLVASESVGVLDRKGKCQPSILHSFDEGIKSINKCVEYNADRVVIAHYGLVPKNYNKRLFALLKKEALIEREIIMKMALDGKSHEEIVQVMTEKYWDNERRIEQPFDAFLLNMQGTVKNYMKDAQEYMENGLYDGYEYR
;
A
#
# COMPACT_ATOMS: atom_id res chain seq x y z
N MET A 1 -15.68 -19.22 -4.28
CA MET A 1 -14.34 -18.63 -4.44
C MET A 1 -13.61 -18.77 -3.12
N ASN A 2 -12.43 -19.37 -3.10
CA ASN A 2 -11.60 -19.50 -1.89
C ASN A 2 -10.60 -18.32 -1.75
N GLU A 3 -9.97 -18.17 -0.58
CA GLU A 3 -8.97 -17.10 -0.31
C GLU A 3 -7.86 -17.05 -1.38
N SER A 4 -7.41 -18.20 -1.87
CA SER A 4 -6.36 -18.32 -2.89
C SER A 4 -6.77 -17.91 -4.31
N GLU A 5 -8.06 -17.93 -4.63
CA GLU A 5 -8.59 -17.55 -5.95
C GLU A 5 -8.82 -16.04 -6.06
N MET A 6 -9.23 -15.37 -4.97
CA MET A 6 -9.55 -13.94 -5.01
C MET A 6 -8.41 -13.01 -4.64
N ILE A 7 -7.39 -13.52 -3.96
CA ILE A 7 -6.21 -12.72 -3.68
C ILE A 7 -5.20 -13.07 -4.78
N PRO A 8 -4.92 -12.18 -5.74
CA PRO A 8 -3.82 -12.41 -6.67
C PRO A 8 -2.56 -12.69 -5.86
N LYS A 9 -1.78 -13.67 -6.31
CA LYS A 9 -0.57 -14.12 -5.63
C LYS A 9 0.29 -12.91 -5.27
N LYS A 10 0.27 -12.53 -3.99
CA LYS A 10 1.07 -11.41 -3.49
C LYS A 10 2.54 -11.72 -3.72
N PHE A 11 3.29 -10.75 -4.22
CA PHE A 11 4.62 -11.02 -4.74
C PHE A 11 5.63 -11.28 -3.63
N GLY A 12 6.48 -12.28 -3.86
CA GLY A 12 7.64 -12.57 -3.03
C GLY A 12 8.80 -11.60 -3.28
N ILE A 13 9.83 -11.72 -2.45
CA ILE A 13 10.99 -10.81 -2.43
C ILE A 13 11.68 -10.74 -3.80
N PHE A 14 12.00 -11.90 -4.39
CA PHE A 14 12.73 -11.96 -5.67
C PHE A 14 11.92 -11.42 -6.85
N THR A 15 10.63 -11.75 -6.95
CA THR A 15 9.78 -11.24 -8.03
C THR A 15 9.69 -9.72 -8.02
N LEU A 16 9.52 -9.13 -6.83
CA LEU A 16 9.50 -7.67 -6.69
C LEU A 16 10.87 -7.06 -6.97
N ALA A 17 11.94 -7.62 -6.41
CA ALA A 17 13.29 -7.12 -6.63
C ALA A 17 13.65 -7.11 -8.11
N PHE A 18 13.42 -8.20 -8.84
CA PHE A 18 13.69 -8.26 -10.28
C PHE A 18 12.79 -7.34 -11.10
N THR A 19 11.55 -7.09 -10.67
CA THR A 19 10.70 -6.08 -11.33
C THR A 19 11.26 -4.66 -11.14
N TYR A 20 11.72 -4.33 -9.93
CA TYR A 20 12.35 -3.05 -9.63
C TYR A 20 13.64 -2.87 -10.42
N ILE A 21 14.51 -3.87 -10.35
CA ILE A 21 15.79 -3.89 -11.06
C ILE A 21 15.55 -3.76 -12.57
N GLY A 22 14.64 -4.55 -13.15
CA GLY A 22 14.40 -4.58 -14.59
C GLY A 22 13.84 -3.30 -15.18
N THR A 23 13.18 -2.49 -14.36
CA THR A 23 12.67 -1.21 -14.84
C THR A 23 13.74 -0.12 -14.77
N ILE A 24 14.71 -0.25 -13.86
CA ILE A 24 15.78 0.73 -13.63
C ILE A 24 17.03 0.42 -14.48
N ILE A 25 17.38 -0.86 -14.64
CA ILE A 25 18.40 -1.29 -15.62
C ILE A 25 17.80 -1.15 -17.02
N GLY A 26 17.70 0.09 -17.49
CA GLY A 26 17.43 0.45 -18.87
C GLY A 26 18.71 0.72 -19.64
N ALA A 27 18.53 1.43 -20.75
CA ALA A 27 19.57 1.78 -21.70
C ALA A 27 20.85 2.32 -21.06
N GLY A 28 20.77 3.27 -20.13
CA GLY A 28 21.96 3.93 -19.61
C GLY A 28 22.79 3.12 -18.63
N PHE A 29 22.17 2.19 -17.90
CA PHE A 29 22.89 1.25 -17.04
C PHE A 29 23.52 0.14 -17.88
N ALA A 30 22.75 -0.48 -18.79
CA ALA A 30 23.27 -1.56 -19.64
C ALA A 30 24.32 -1.06 -20.63
N SER A 31 24.15 0.14 -21.20
CA SER A 31 25.15 0.73 -22.09
C SER A 31 26.40 1.21 -21.36
N GLY A 32 26.29 1.54 -20.06
CA GLY A 32 27.29 2.27 -19.30
C GLY A 32 27.33 3.77 -19.57
N ARG A 33 26.54 4.31 -20.51
CA ARG A 33 26.60 5.73 -20.89
C ARG A 33 26.24 6.68 -19.75
N GLU A 34 25.20 6.37 -18.98
CA GLU A 34 24.81 7.16 -17.79
C GLU A 34 25.91 7.10 -16.73
N ILE A 35 26.39 5.89 -16.42
CA ILE A 35 27.43 5.66 -15.41
C ILE A 35 28.71 6.41 -15.78
N TRP A 36 29.08 6.42 -17.06
CA TRP A 36 30.21 7.20 -17.56
C TRP A 36 29.98 8.69 -17.39
N GLN A 37 28.82 9.21 -17.82
CA GLN A 37 28.52 10.64 -17.81
C GLN A 37 28.51 11.24 -16.39
N PHE A 38 27.95 10.51 -15.42
CA PHE A 38 27.74 11.01 -14.06
C PHE A 38 28.84 10.60 -13.06
N PHE A 39 29.61 9.55 -13.35
CA PHE A 39 30.65 9.06 -12.43
C PHE A 39 31.99 8.84 -13.15
N GLY A 40 32.01 8.11 -14.25
CA GLY A 40 33.24 7.76 -14.99
C GLY A 40 34.07 8.97 -15.43
N ALA A 41 33.42 10.01 -15.93
CA ALA A 41 34.05 11.25 -16.39
C ALA A 41 34.84 11.97 -15.28
N PHE A 42 34.56 11.70 -14.00
CA PHE A 42 35.22 12.31 -12.84
C PHE A 42 36.35 11.46 -12.25
N GLY A 43 36.72 10.35 -12.89
CA GLY A 43 37.80 9.48 -12.42
C GLY A 43 37.61 9.03 -10.98
N LYS A 44 38.65 9.19 -10.15
CA LYS A 44 38.66 8.73 -8.75
C LYS A 44 37.51 9.30 -7.91
N SER A 45 37.14 10.57 -8.09
CA SER A 45 36.06 11.21 -7.32
C SER A 45 34.68 10.64 -7.65
N GLY A 46 34.49 10.12 -8.87
CA GLY A 46 33.25 9.46 -9.29
C GLY A 46 32.87 8.28 -8.39
N ARG A 47 33.85 7.57 -7.82
CA ARG A 47 33.61 6.47 -6.86
C ARG A 47 32.84 6.92 -5.62
N VAL A 48 33.21 8.06 -5.06
CA VAL A 48 32.54 8.62 -3.89
C VAL A 48 31.11 9.00 -4.26
N GLY A 49 30.91 9.53 -5.47
CA GLY A 49 29.58 9.78 -6.04
C GLY A 49 28.69 8.53 -6.10
N ILE A 50 29.24 7.38 -6.51
CA ILE A 50 28.50 6.10 -6.54
C ILE A 50 28.06 5.67 -5.14
N ILE A 51 28.89 5.85 -4.11
CA ILE A 51 28.53 5.51 -2.72
C ILE A 51 27.39 6.40 -2.21
N ILE A 52 27.46 7.71 -2.48
CA ILE A 52 26.39 8.65 -2.13
C ILE A 52 25.08 8.26 -2.83
N PHE A 53 25.15 7.97 -4.13
CA PHE A 53 24.02 7.48 -4.91
C PHE A 53 23.45 6.19 -4.30
N ALA A 54 24.29 5.21 -3.95
CA ALA A 54 23.89 3.93 -3.38
C ALA A 54 23.08 4.10 -2.08
N LEU A 55 23.60 4.90 -1.14
CA LEU A 55 22.94 5.15 0.14
C LEU A 55 21.61 5.87 -0.04
N ALA A 56 21.57 6.90 -0.88
CA ALA A 56 20.35 7.66 -1.10
C ALA A 56 19.29 6.87 -1.86
N PHE A 57 19.69 6.10 -2.86
CA PHE A 57 18.81 5.22 -3.61
C PHE A 57 18.15 4.17 -2.70
N PHE A 58 18.94 3.56 -1.81
CA PHE A 58 18.43 2.64 -0.78
C PHE A 58 17.43 3.33 0.16
N MET A 59 17.80 4.50 0.72
CA MET A 59 16.92 5.25 1.63
C MET A 59 15.59 5.59 0.96
N VAL A 60 15.61 6.11 -0.26
CA VAL A 60 14.40 6.50 -0.98
C VAL A 60 13.53 5.30 -1.34
N SER A 61 14.14 4.16 -1.69
CA SER A 61 13.42 2.91 -1.94
C SER A 61 12.66 2.45 -0.69
N VAL A 62 13.31 2.50 0.47
CA VAL A 62 12.70 2.15 1.76
C VAL A 62 11.60 3.14 2.13
N MET A 63 11.84 4.44 2.01
CA MET A 63 10.85 5.48 2.30
C MET A 63 9.60 5.33 1.44
N THR A 64 9.78 5.19 0.13
CA THR A 64 8.69 4.98 -0.84
C THR A 64 7.89 3.72 -0.48
N THR A 65 8.58 2.63 -0.15
CA THR A 65 7.95 1.38 0.28
C THR A 65 7.10 1.58 1.53
N LEU A 66 7.65 2.21 2.55
CA LEU A 66 6.97 2.45 3.82
C LEU A 66 5.76 3.38 3.65
N ILE A 67 5.89 4.45 2.86
CA ILE A 67 4.77 5.35 2.54
C ILE A 67 3.69 4.59 1.76
N GLY A 68 4.03 3.91 0.66
CA GLY A 68 3.08 3.18 -0.18
C GLY A 68 2.32 2.09 0.60
N ARG A 69 3.00 1.40 1.51
CA ARG A 69 2.39 0.42 2.44
C ARG A 69 1.45 1.10 3.44
N HIS A 70 1.90 2.19 4.06
CA HIS A 70 1.13 2.89 5.08
C HIS A 70 -0.14 3.53 4.49
N LEU A 71 -0.02 4.17 3.31
CA LEU A 71 -1.12 4.81 2.61
C LEU A 71 -1.97 3.84 1.77
N ARG A 72 -1.55 2.58 1.62
CA ARG A 72 -2.19 1.56 0.76
C ARG A 72 -2.55 2.08 -0.62
N THR A 73 -1.57 2.71 -1.24
CA THR A 73 -1.78 3.33 -2.53
C THR A 73 -0.60 3.05 -3.44
N ASN A 74 -0.93 2.79 -4.69
CA ASN A 74 0.01 2.81 -5.81
C ASN A 74 -0.03 4.17 -6.55
N ASP A 75 -0.78 5.16 -6.05
CA ASP A 75 -0.80 6.50 -6.62
C ASP A 75 0.47 7.26 -6.24
N MET A 76 1.35 7.43 -7.23
CA MET A 76 2.61 8.15 -7.08
C MET A 76 2.44 9.59 -6.58
N GLY A 77 1.35 10.28 -6.92
CA GLY A 77 1.06 11.64 -6.43
C GLY A 77 0.82 11.66 -4.93
N ARG A 78 0.08 10.68 -4.40
CA ARG A 78 -0.16 10.49 -2.95
C ARG A 78 1.10 10.09 -2.19
N ILE A 79 1.94 9.26 -2.80
CA ILE A 79 3.21 8.83 -2.17
C ILE A 79 4.14 10.03 -1.99
N ILE A 80 4.22 10.92 -2.98
CA ILE A 80 5.14 12.06 -2.96
C ILE A 80 4.63 13.22 -2.10
N THR A 81 3.32 13.55 -2.18
CA THR A 81 2.82 14.83 -1.69
C THR A 81 2.50 14.81 -0.19
N PRO A 82 3.14 15.66 0.64
CA PRO A 82 2.77 15.81 2.05
C PRO A 82 1.45 16.60 2.18
N GLU A 83 0.41 15.99 2.75
CA GLU A 83 -0.95 16.56 2.76
C GLU A 83 -1.08 17.90 3.52
N PHE A 84 -0.17 18.24 4.45
CA PHE A 84 -0.29 19.42 5.32
C PHE A 84 0.30 20.72 4.74
N LEU A 85 1.19 20.67 3.73
CA LEU A 85 1.71 21.89 3.07
C LEU A 85 0.59 22.72 2.41
N LEU A 86 -0.65 22.20 2.38
CA LEU A 86 -1.79 22.77 1.69
C LEU A 86 -2.98 23.08 2.62
N SER A 87 -2.87 22.85 3.94
CA SER A 87 -4.05 22.79 4.83
C SER A 87 -4.10 23.84 5.96
N LYS A 88 -3.10 24.73 6.11
CA LYS A 88 -3.14 25.69 7.23
C LYS A 88 -4.19 26.81 7.08
N ARG A 89 -4.79 27.02 5.89
CA ARG A 89 -5.76 28.12 5.73
C ARG A 89 -6.82 28.00 4.64
N SER A 90 -6.94 26.90 3.89
CA SER A 90 -7.97 26.84 2.85
C SER A 90 -8.45 25.42 2.57
N SER A 91 -9.71 25.36 2.16
CA SER A 91 -10.52 24.21 1.76
C SER A 91 -9.78 22.96 1.27
N LYS A 92 -10.36 21.81 1.63
CA LYS A 92 -10.12 20.44 1.14
C LYS A 92 -9.86 20.30 -0.37
N VAL A 93 -10.25 21.30 -1.17
CA VAL A 93 -10.07 21.43 -2.63
C VAL A 93 -8.59 21.50 -3.07
N GLY A 94 -7.73 22.16 -2.29
CA GLY A 94 -6.32 22.41 -2.67
C GLY A 94 -5.44 21.15 -2.63
N THR A 95 -5.72 20.24 -1.70
CA THR A 95 -4.92 19.03 -1.48
C THR A 95 -5.12 18.00 -2.61
N THR A 96 -6.35 17.81 -3.09
CA THR A 96 -6.65 16.87 -4.18
C THR A 96 -6.09 17.34 -5.53
N LYS A 97 -6.13 18.65 -5.81
CA LYS A 97 -5.56 19.22 -7.04
C LYS A 97 -4.04 19.05 -7.12
N THR A 98 -3.34 19.27 -6.01
CA THR A 98 -1.87 19.12 -5.97
C THR A 98 -1.44 17.66 -6.13
N ILE A 99 -2.12 16.73 -5.44
CA ILE A 99 -1.86 15.29 -5.61
C ILE A 99 -2.08 14.86 -7.07
N LYS A 100 -3.18 15.31 -7.70
CA LYS A 100 -3.44 15.05 -9.13
C LYS A 100 -2.35 15.65 -10.01
N PHE A 101 -1.96 16.90 -9.79
CA PHE A 101 -0.91 17.59 -10.52
C PHE A 101 0.43 16.84 -10.44
N VAL A 102 0.91 16.53 -9.23
CA VAL A 102 2.15 15.76 -9.02
C VAL A 102 2.04 14.40 -9.70
N GLY A 103 0.88 13.74 -9.62
CA GLY A 103 0.63 12.48 -10.31
C GLY A 103 0.78 12.58 -11.85
N TYR A 104 0.14 13.54 -12.49
CA TYR A 104 0.26 13.73 -13.96
C TYR A 104 1.65 14.22 -14.36
N PHE A 105 2.27 15.08 -13.54
CA PHE A 105 3.64 15.54 -13.74
C PHE A 105 4.64 14.39 -13.74
N MET A 106 4.53 13.48 -12.75
CA MET A 106 5.34 12.26 -12.69
C MET A 106 5.12 11.35 -13.90
N ALA A 107 3.89 11.25 -14.41
CA ALA A 107 3.62 10.51 -15.64
C ALA A 107 4.33 11.13 -16.85
N GLY A 108 4.34 12.46 -16.97
CA GLY A 108 5.12 13.16 -18.01
C GLY A 108 6.62 12.87 -17.93
N ILE A 109 7.18 12.80 -16.71
CA ILE A 109 8.58 12.42 -16.51
C ILE A 109 8.85 10.98 -16.93
N LEU A 110 7.98 10.02 -16.56
CA LEU A 110 8.09 8.65 -17.03
C LEU A 110 8.07 8.59 -18.57
N PHE A 111 7.23 9.40 -19.21
CA PHE A 111 7.19 9.50 -20.67
C PHE A 111 8.51 10.02 -21.27
N LEU A 112 9.18 11.00 -20.64
CA LEU A 112 10.50 11.45 -21.09
C LEU A 112 11.57 10.37 -20.92
N ALA A 113 11.50 9.55 -19.87
CA ALA A 113 12.40 8.42 -19.70
C ALA A 113 12.15 7.32 -20.76
N ILE A 114 10.89 7.09 -21.14
CA ILE A 114 10.51 6.19 -22.24
C ILE A 114 11.11 6.68 -23.58
N VAL A 115 11.01 7.98 -23.88
CA VAL A 115 11.64 8.59 -25.07
C VAL A 115 13.14 8.30 -25.13
N SER A 116 13.83 8.36 -23.98
CA SER A 116 15.26 8.06 -23.90
C SER A 116 15.60 6.60 -24.25
N MET A 117 14.71 5.66 -23.92
CA MET A 117 14.89 4.24 -24.26
C MET A 117 14.72 4.00 -25.76
N SER A 118 13.79 4.71 -26.41
CA SER A 118 13.63 4.68 -27.87
C SER A 118 14.89 5.21 -28.58
N ALA A 119 15.42 6.34 -28.10
CA ALA A 119 16.69 6.89 -28.59
C ALA A 119 17.87 5.90 -28.42
N ALA A 120 17.89 5.17 -27.31
CA ALA A 120 18.89 4.16 -27.03
C ALA A 120 18.79 2.96 -27.97
N ALA A 121 17.59 2.45 -28.24
CA ALA A 121 17.39 1.37 -29.20
C ALA A 121 17.90 1.77 -30.59
N GLY A 122 17.63 3.00 -31.01
CA GLY A 122 18.16 3.54 -32.27
C GLY A 122 19.69 3.71 -32.27
N SER A 123 20.29 4.10 -31.15
CA SER A 123 21.74 4.22 -31.02
C SER A 123 22.43 2.86 -31.02
N MET A 124 21.83 1.85 -30.37
CA MET A 124 22.29 0.46 -30.40
C MET A 124 22.26 -0.11 -31.83
N ALA A 125 21.16 0.09 -32.56
CA ALA A 125 21.04 -0.41 -33.93
C ALA A 125 22.09 0.20 -34.87
N LYS A 126 22.34 1.51 -34.72
CA LYS A 126 23.37 2.21 -35.50
C LYS A 126 24.78 1.76 -35.12
N GLN A 127 25.06 1.59 -33.83
CA GLN A 127 26.40 1.22 -33.37
C GLN A 127 26.79 -0.20 -33.79
N GLU A 128 25.89 -1.19 -33.62
CA GLU A 128 26.25 -2.60 -33.86
C GLU A 128 26.00 -3.08 -35.28
N PHE A 129 24.91 -2.63 -35.91
CA PHE A 129 24.53 -3.11 -37.23
C PHE A 129 24.81 -2.10 -38.33
N GLY A 130 25.26 -0.89 -37.99
CA GLY A 130 25.47 0.19 -38.96
C GLY A 130 24.19 0.71 -39.63
N VAL A 131 23.01 0.28 -39.17
CA VAL A 131 21.72 0.66 -39.77
C VAL A 131 21.21 2.00 -39.23
N PRO A 132 20.34 2.71 -39.97
CA PRO A 132 19.69 3.92 -39.47
C PRO A 132 18.99 3.71 -38.11
N SER A 133 19.12 4.68 -37.20
CA SER A 133 18.57 4.60 -35.84
C SER A 133 17.05 4.38 -35.77
N ILE A 134 16.34 4.71 -36.85
CA ILE A 134 14.89 4.48 -37.00
C ILE A 134 14.54 2.99 -36.79
N PHE A 135 15.36 2.06 -37.31
CA PHE A 135 15.04 0.63 -37.23
C PHE A 135 15.03 0.12 -35.79
N GLY A 136 15.99 0.55 -34.96
CA GLY A 136 16.04 0.18 -33.55
C GLY A 136 14.81 0.66 -32.78
N GLY A 137 14.39 1.91 -33.00
CA GLY A 137 13.20 2.48 -32.37
C GLY A 137 11.91 1.77 -32.78
N ILE A 138 11.72 1.46 -34.07
CA ILE A 138 10.53 0.74 -34.58
C ILE A 138 10.40 -0.64 -33.92
N ILE A 139 11.50 -1.41 -33.87
CA ILE A 139 11.49 -2.76 -33.28
C ILE A 139 11.11 -2.71 -31.79
N LEU A 140 11.64 -1.72 -31.06
CA LEU A 140 11.32 -1.51 -29.65
C LEU A 140 9.81 -1.22 -29.47
N VAL A 141 9.28 -0.24 -30.21
CA VAL A 141 7.90 0.23 -30.10
C VAL A 141 6.90 -0.89 -30.36
N ILE A 142 7.13 -1.69 -31.41
CA ILE A 142 6.27 -2.83 -31.74
C ILE A 142 6.30 -3.84 -30.58
N SER A 143 7.49 -4.20 -30.11
CA SER A 143 7.67 -5.18 -29.04
C SER A 143 6.97 -4.74 -27.73
N VAL A 144 7.16 -3.48 -27.33
CA VAL A 144 6.57 -2.93 -26.10
C VAL A 144 5.05 -2.85 -26.21
N THR A 145 4.52 -2.39 -27.35
CA THR A 145 3.07 -2.26 -27.57
C THR A 145 2.35 -3.60 -27.46
N LEU A 146 2.91 -4.66 -28.07
CA LEU A 146 2.35 -6.02 -27.99
C LEU A 146 2.29 -6.56 -26.56
N THR A 147 3.27 -6.20 -25.73
CA THR A 147 3.32 -6.60 -24.32
C THR A 147 2.34 -5.82 -23.46
N LEU A 148 2.23 -4.50 -23.68
CA LEU A 148 1.33 -3.62 -22.92
C LEU A 148 -0.15 -3.98 -23.12
N ILE A 149 -0.55 -4.37 -24.34
CA ILE A 149 -1.91 -4.82 -24.64
C ILE A 149 -2.30 -6.04 -23.78
N GLY A 150 -1.32 -6.86 -23.35
CA GLY A 150 -1.56 -8.01 -22.48
C GLY A 150 -1.72 -7.69 -20.98
N GLY A 151 -1.70 -6.41 -20.59
CA GLY A 151 -1.88 -5.97 -19.21
C GLY A 151 -0.72 -6.32 -18.26
N PHE A 152 -0.93 -6.05 -16.96
CA PHE A 152 0.13 -6.14 -15.95
C PHE A 152 0.76 -7.52 -15.83
N ASP A 153 -0.03 -8.60 -15.88
CA ASP A 153 0.51 -9.94 -15.68
C ASP A 153 1.47 -10.37 -16.80
N ARG A 154 1.21 -9.95 -18.03
CA ARG A 154 2.15 -10.17 -19.15
C ARG A 154 3.44 -9.39 -18.92
N VAL A 155 3.35 -8.10 -18.58
CA VAL A 155 4.50 -7.26 -18.26
C VAL A 155 5.36 -7.90 -17.15
N LYS A 156 4.74 -8.22 -16.02
CA LYS A 156 5.42 -8.88 -14.88
C LYS A 156 6.08 -10.19 -15.28
N ASN A 157 5.40 -11.06 -16.03
CA ASN A 157 5.93 -12.36 -16.42
C ASN A 157 7.16 -12.24 -17.33
N VAL A 158 7.17 -11.26 -18.23
CA VAL A 158 8.32 -11.00 -19.10
C VAL A 158 9.50 -10.45 -18.29
N LEU A 159 9.25 -9.42 -17.47
CA LEU A 159 10.29 -8.77 -16.67
C LEU A 159 10.94 -9.73 -15.65
N SER A 160 10.12 -10.46 -14.90
CA SER A 160 10.59 -11.36 -13.83
C SER A 160 11.47 -12.51 -14.32
N LYS A 161 11.35 -12.90 -15.61
CA LYS A 161 12.17 -13.94 -16.23
C LYS A 161 13.41 -13.40 -16.92
N ALA A 162 13.31 -12.26 -17.59
CA ALA A 162 14.43 -11.70 -18.35
C ALA A 162 15.52 -11.14 -17.43
N VAL A 163 15.13 -10.37 -16.42
CA VAL A 163 16.03 -9.54 -15.62
C VAL A 163 17.14 -10.30 -14.91
N PRO A 164 16.93 -11.48 -14.29
CA PRO A 164 18.01 -12.26 -13.69
C PRO A 164 19.14 -12.59 -14.68
N VAL A 165 18.77 -12.93 -15.92
CA VAL A 165 19.74 -13.23 -16.99
C VAL A 165 20.50 -11.95 -17.40
N LEU A 166 19.79 -10.81 -17.50
CA LEU A 166 20.42 -9.52 -17.81
C LEU A 166 21.48 -9.16 -16.77
N ILE A 167 21.14 -9.23 -15.48
CA ILE A 167 22.05 -8.93 -14.37
C ILE A 167 23.29 -9.83 -14.46
N MET A 168 23.07 -11.14 -14.64
CA MET A 168 24.15 -12.12 -14.68
C MET A 168 25.14 -11.81 -15.83
N VAL A 169 24.65 -11.61 -17.05
CA VAL A 169 25.53 -11.33 -18.20
C VAL A 169 26.24 -9.99 -18.05
N MET A 170 25.57 -8.95 -17.55
CA MET A 170 26.20 -7.65 -17.29
C MET A 170 27.35 -7.74 -16.31
N ILE A 171 27.16 -8.48 -15.20
CA ILE A 171 28.22 -8.71 -14.21
C ILE A 171 29.35 -9.53 -14.84
N ILE A 172 29.05 -10.63 -15.54
CA ILE A 172 30.06 -11.50 -16.15
C ILE A 172 30.92 -10.72 -17.15
N VAL A 173 30.30 -10.01 -18.10
CA VAL A 173 31.04 -9.23 -19.11
C VAL A 173 31.88 -8.13 -18.47
N GLY A 174 31.33 -7.43 -17.47
CA GLY A 174 32.09 -6.43 -16.73
C GLY A 174 33.28 -7.01 -15.97
N LEU A 175 33.10 -8.16 -15.29
CA LEU A 175 34.18 -8.84 -14.58
C LEU A 175 35.24 -9.39 -15.54
N ILE A 176 34.84 -9.99 -16.66
CA ILE A 176 35.78 -10.43 -17.70
C ILE A 176 36.64 -9.24 -18.13
N GLU A 177 36.04 -8.08 -18.45
CA GLU A 177 36.82 -6.92 -18.85
C GLU A 177 37.77 -6.43 -17.76
N ILE A 178 37.31 -6.41 -16.51
CA ILE A 178 38.13 -6.01 -15.34
C ILE A 178 39.39 -6.88 -15.26
N PHE A 179 39.25 -8.21 -15.33
CA PHE A 179 40.36 -9.16 -15.16
C PHE A 179 41.15 -9.45 -16.44
N ARG A 180 40.66 -9.04 -17.61
CA ARG A 180 41.32 -9.30 -18.90
C ARG A 180 42.69 -8.61 -18.98
N GLY A 181 43.75 -9.37 -19.20
CA GLY A 181 45.12 -8.84 -19.32
C GLY A 181 45.86 -8.63 -18.00
N GLU A 182 45.31 -9.02 -16.86
CA GLU A 182 46.07 -9.15 -15.61
C GLU A 182 46.72 -10.54 -15.55
N ASN A 183 48.05 -10.62 -15.37
CA ASN A 183 48.73 -11.89 -15.06
C ASN A 183 48.39 -12.27 -13.61
N VAL A 184 47.30 -13.02 -13.41
CA VAL A 184 46.83 -13.49 -12.10
C VAL A 184 47.81 -14.45 -11.42
N ILE A 185 48.80 -14.96 -12.17
CA ILE A 185 49.81 -15.89 -11.67
C ILE A 185 51.16 -15.18 -11.66
N GLY A 186 51.53 -14.51 -10.56
CA GLY A 186 52.94 -14.24 -10.26
C GLY A 186 53.40 -12.84 -9.85
N SER A 187 52.54 -11.81 -9.73
CA SER A 187 53.00 -10.50 -9.20
C SER A 187 52.32 -10.11 -7.89
N GLN A 188 53.13 -9.75 -6.88
CA GLN A 188 52.70 -9.52 -5.49
C GLN A 188 51.77 -8.30 -5.27
N LYS A 189 51.26 -7.63 -6.32
CA LYS A 189 50.19 -6.63 -6.24
C LYS A 189 49.20 -6.67 -7.42
N SER A 190 49.13 -7.75 -8.21
CA SER A 190 48.20 -7.85 -9.34
C SER A 190 46.87 -8.51 -8.93
N GLY A 191 45.81 -7.71 -8.95
CA GLY A 191 44.44 -8.17 -8.77
C GLY A 191 43.47 -6.99 -8.65
N LEU A 192 42.19 -7.29 -8.44
CA LEU A 192 41.06 -6.36 -8.25
C LEU A 192 41.41 -5.13 -7.38
N TYR A 193 42.26 -5.29 -6.37
CA TYR A 193 42.75 -4.20 -5.52
C TYR A 193 43.51 -3.12 -6.28
N SER A 194 44.44 -3.49 -7.17
CA SER A 194 45.21 -2.55 -7.98
C SER A 194 44.33 -1.80 -8.98
N LEU A 195 43.34 -2.48 -9.57
CA LEU A 195 42.41 -1.91 -10.54
C LEU A 195 41.35 -1.01 -9.89
N ILE A 196 40.91 -1.35 -8.67
CA ILE A 196 40.06 -0.47 -7.84
C ILE A 196 40.85 0.76 -7.39
N MET A 197 42.14 0.64 -7.06
CA MET A 197 42.92 1.74 -6.48
C MET A 197 43.53 2.69 -7.52
N ASN A 198 43.91 2.20 -8.72
CA ASN A 198 44.61 2.98 -9.76
C ASN A 198 43.68 3.70 -10.76
N ILE A 199 42.55 4.22 -10.30
CA ILE A 199 41.72 5.11 -11.13
C ILE A 199 42.36 6.50 -11.13
N PRO A 200 42.61 7.12 -12.31
CA PRO A 200 43.28 8.42 -12.38
C PRO A 200 42.58 9.49 -11.55
N ASP A 201 43.39 10.32 -10.88
CA ASP A 201 42.93 11.48 -10.08
C ASP A 201 42.81 12.73 -10.97
N LYS A 202 42.11 12.56 -12.11
CA LYS A 202 41.80 13.62 -13.08
C LYS A 202 40.47 13.32 -13.76
N ASN A 203 39.83 14.34 -14.32
CA ASN A 203 38.68 14.13 -15.18
C ASN A 203 39.08 13.31 -16.41
N LEU A 204 38.32 12.25 -16.67
CA LEU A 204 38.56 11.27 -17.73
C LEU A 204 37.69 11.52 -18.97
N GLY A 205 36.73 12.42 -18.90
CA GLY A 205 35.80 12.69 -19.99
C GLY A 205 35.18 14.08 -19.90
N ASP A 206 34.19 14.31 -20.77
CA ASP A 206 33.44 15.57 -20.85
C ASP A 206 32.12 15.45 -20.06
N PRO A 207 32.07 15.91 -18.80
CA PRO A 207 30.85 15.87 -18.01
C PRO A 207 29.76 16.77 -18.62
N SER A 208 28.53 16.62 -18.12
CA SER A 208 27.46 17.53 -18.53
C SER A 208 27.75 18.94 -18.00
N PRO A 209 27.50 20.01 -18.77
CA PRO A 209 27.57 21.38 -18.25
C PRO A 209 26.62 21.63 -17.07
N LEU A 210 25.53 20.85 -16.98
CA LEU A 210 24.55 20.92 -15.90
C LEU A 210 24.93 20.06 -14.68
N ALA A 211 26.00 19.28 -14.78
CA ALA A 211 26.52 18.42 -13.73
C ALA A 211 28.05 18.38 -13.83
N ASP A 212 28.68 19.54 -13.71
CA ASP A 212 30.10 19.81 -13.99
C ASP A 212 31.07 19.37 -12.87
N THR A 213 30.56 19.03 -11.69
CA THR A 213 31.34 18.50 -10.57
C THR A 213 30.81 17.14 -10.14
N TRP A 214 31.68 16.28 -9.60
CA TRP A 214 31.31 14.93 -9.19
C TRP A 214 30.19 14.93 -8.12
N ILE A 215 30.17 15.93 -7.22
CA ILE A 215 29.13 16.09 -6.19
C ILE A 215 27.79 16.41 -6.83
N LYS A 216 27.77 17.42 -7.71
CA LYS A 216 26.54 17.80 -8.44
C LYS A 216 26.05 16.64 -9.28
N ALA A 217 26.94 15.96 -10.00
CA ALA A 217 26.60 14.80 -10.81
C ALA A 217 25.98 13.67 -9.98
N ALA A 218 26.54 13.34 -8.82
CA ALA A 218 25.97 12.33 -7.93
C ALA A 218 24.56 12.71 -7.43
N ILE A 219 24.36 13.97 -7.00
CA ILE A 219 23.07 14.47 -6.51
C ILE A 219 22.02 14.50 -7.62
N ILE A 220 22.39 14.99 -8.81
CA ILE A 220 21.50 15.12 -9.95
C ILE A 220 21.14 13.74 -10.52
N TYR A 221 22.12 12.84 -10.62
CA TYR A 221 21.88 11.46 -11.05
C TYR A 221 20.93 10.73 -10.09
N MET A 222 21.12 10.93 -8.78
CA MET A 222 20.20 10.47 -7.75
C MET A 222 18.80 11.03 -7.96
N GLY A 223 18.66 12.35 -8.13
CA GLY A 223 17.36 13.00 -8.39
C GLY A 223 16.64 12.39 -9.58
N TYR A 224 17.34 12.19 -10.70
CA TYR A 224 16.78 11.60 -11.92
C TYR A 224 16.29 10.17 -11.67
N ASN A 225 17.12 9.33 -11.07
CA ASN A 225 16.78 7.92 -10.83
C ASN A 225 15.63 7.74 -9.82
N ILE A 226 15.48 8.66 -8.87
CA ILE A 226 14.36 8.64 -7.91
C ILE A 226 13.02 8.86 -8.62
N LEU A 227 12.99 9.59 -9.73
CA LEU A 227 11.74 9.81 -10.47
C LEU A 227 11.20 8.51 -11.08
N ALA A 228 12.09 7.63 -11.54
CA ALA A 228 11.72 6.33 -12.08
C ALA A 228 11.37 5.31 -10.99
N ILE A 229 12.02 5.38 -9.81
CA ILE A 229 11.82 4.37 -8.76
C ILE A 229 10.49 4.48 -8.01
N ILE A 230 10.03 5.71 -7.74
CA ILE A 230 8.85 5.96 -6.90
C ILE A 230 7.59 5.24 -7.41
N PRO A 231 7.21 5.33 -8.70
CA PRO A 231 5.98 4.72 -9.20
C PRO A 231 5.97 3.19 -9.08
N ILE A 232 7.13 2.57 -9.29
CA ILE A 232 7.29 1.11 -9.38
C ILE A 232 7.41 0.52 -7.99
N VAL A 233 8.26 1.10 -7.14
CA VAL A 233 8.37 0.69 -5.74
C VAL A 233 7.07 0.95 -5.00
N GLY A 234 6.37 2.06 -5.26
CA GLY A 234 5.03 2.30 -4.73
C GLY A 234 4.03 1.22 -5.13
N SER A 235 3.99 0.86 -6.42
CA SER A 235 3.11 -0.19 -6.94
C SER A 235 3.46 -1.59 -6.41
N GLY A 236 4.75 -1.92 -6.33
CA GLY A 236 5.22 -3.20 -5.81
C GLY A 236 5.02 -3.33 -4.30
N ALA A 237 5.21 -2.24 -3.55
CA ALA A 237 4.91 -2.18 -2.13
C ALA A 237 3.43 -2.41 -1.83
N TYR A 238 2.53 -1.86 -2.66
CA TYR A 238 1.09 -2.13 -2.57
C TYR A 238 0.75 -3.61 -2.78
N ARG A 239 1.44 -4.29 -3.72
CA ARG A 239 1.18 -5.69 -4.11
C ARG A 239 2.06 -6.73 -3.39
N ALA A 240 2.88 -6.29 -2.45
CA ALA A 240 3.78 -7.17 -1.70
C ALA A 240 3.02 -8.06 -0.70
N ARG A 241 3.49 -9.30 -0.53
CA ARG A 241 2.89 -10.26 0.42
C ARG A 241 2.96 -9.83 1.88
N SER A 242 3.95 -9.01 2.23
CA SER A 242 4.15 -8.48 3.56
C SER A 242 4.97 -7.19 3.51
N SER A 243 5.00 -6.43 4.62
CA SER A 243 5.84 -5.23 4.72
C SER A 243 7.32 -5.57 4.62
N GLU A 244 7.73 -6.67 5.23
CA GLU A 244 9.11 -7.19 5.19
C GLU A 244 9.48 -7.56 3.76
N SER A 245 8.57 -8.21 3.02
CA SER A 245 8.83 -8.59 1.63
C SER A 245 9.03 -7.37 0.74
N ALA A 246 8.25 -6.30 0.97
CA ALA A 246 8.43 -5.04 0.25
C ALA A 246 9.79 -4.41 0.56
N ILE A 247 10.16 -4.30 1.85
CA ILE A 247 11.44 -3.70 2.27
C ILE A 247 12.64 -4.52 1.76
N TYR A 248 12.62 -5.85 1.93
CA TYR A 248 13.71 -6.71 1.47
C TYR A 248 13.85 -6.72 -0.06
N SER A 249 12.74 -6.60 -0.80
CA SER A 249 12.81 -6.47 -2.26
C SER A 249 13.46 -5.16 -2.70
N ALA A 250 13.13 -4.04 -2.04
CA ALA A 250 13.75 -2.73 -2.27
C ALA A 250 15.24 -2.73 -1.90
N ALA A 251 15.60 -3.37 -0.79
CA ALA A 251 16.99 -3.53 -0.34
C ALA A 251 17.81 -4.35 -1.35
N LEU A 252 17.32 -5.53 -1.73
CA LEU A 252 17.97 -6.40 -2.70
C LEU A 252 18.15 -5.70 -4.05
N ALA A 253 17.12 -5.00 -4.53
CA ALA A 253 17.20 -4.23 -5.77
C ALA A 253 18.27 -3.15 -5.71
N SER A 254 18.33 -2.39 -4.61
CA SER A 254 19.33 -1.34 -4.40
C SER A 254 20.75 -1.89 -4.41
N ILE A 255 21.00 -3.01 -3.71
CA ILE A 255 22.32 -3.65 -3.64
C ILE A 255 22.77 -4.11 -5.04
N VAL A 256 21.90 -4.81 -5.77
CA VAL A 256 22.23 -5.32 -7.11
C VAL A 256 22.51 -4.19 -8.09
N ILE A 257 21.72 -3.12 -8.08
CA ILE A 257 21.93 -1.95 -8.95
C ILE A 257 23.29 -1.31 -8.67
N VAL A 258 23.66 -1.16 -7.39
CA VAL A 258 24.95 -0.56 -7.01
C VAL A 258 26.12 -1.43 -7.46
N ILE A 259 26.01 -2.76 -7.35
CA ILE A 259 27.02 -3.69 -7.87
C ILE A 259 27.19 -3.50 -9.37
N LEU A 260 26.10 -3.42 -10.13
CA LEU A 260 26.14 -3.21 -11.59
C LEU A 260 26.75 -1.87 -11.97
N VAL A 261 26.39 -0.80 -11.25
CA VAL A 261 26.98 0.53 -11.45
C VAL A 261 28.48 0.48 -11.22
N TYR A 262 28.91 -0.13 -10.12
CA TYR A 262 30.31 -0.18 -9.73
C TYR A 262 31.14 -1.03 -10.70
N VAL A 263 30.65 -2.22 -11.08
CA VAL A 263 31.32 -3.10 -12.06
C VAL A 263 31.48 -2.37 -13.41
N SER A 264 30.42 -1.74 -13.91
CA SER A 264 30.47 -1.02 -15.19
C SER A 264 31.40 0.20 -15.11
N PHE A 265 31.38 0.92 -13.98
CA PHE A 265 32.27 2.05 -13.74
C PHE A 265 33.75 1.65 -13.82
N ILE A 266 34.14 0.54 -13.19
CA ILE A 266 35.53 0.06 -13.23
C ILE A 266 35.90 -0.42 -14.64
N ALA A 267 35.04 -1.21 -15.30
CA ALA A 267 35.29 -1.71 -16.66
C ALA A 267 35.48 -0.57 -17.68
N MET A 268 34.67 0.49 -17.60
CA MET A 268 34.80 1.67 -18.44
C MET A 268 35.97 2.57 -18.04
N SER A 269 36.32 2.66 -16.75
CA SER A 269 37.51 3.43 -16.32
C SER A 269 38.79 2.87 -16.92
N LYS A 270 38.88 1.54 -17.07
CA LYS A 270 39.95 0.85 -17.80
C LYS A 270 39.96 1.16 -19.31
N ASN A 271 38.80 1.48 -19.87
CA ASN A 271 38.57 1.74 -21.30
C ASN A 271 38.06 3.18 -21.56
N SER A 272 38.65 4.17 -20.88
CA SER A 272 38.13 5.54 -20.87
C SER A 272 37.96 6.16 -22.27
N ASP A 273 38.87 5.88 -23.21
CA ASP A 273 38.77 6.34 -24.60
C ASP A 273 37.54 5.78 -25.33
N VAL A 274 37.24 4.49 -25.11
CA VAL A 274 36.02 3.86 -25.64
C VAL A 274 34.79 4.50 -25.01
N ALA A 275 34.82 4.70 -23.70
CA ALA A 275 33.69 5.25 -22.97
C ALA A 275 33.36 6.71 -23.37
N ASN A 276 34.36 7.50 -23.74
CA ASN A 276 34.17 8.82 -24.33
C ASN A 276 33.61 8.76 -25.76
N SER A 277 34.08 7.79 -26.56
CA SER A 277 33.84 7.78 -28.01
C SER A 277 32.50 7.15 -28.43
N PHE A 278 32.03 6.11 -27.74
CA PHE A 278 30.91 5.27 -28.21
C PHE A 278 29.62 5.46 -27.45
N ASP A 279 28.50 5.75 -28.11
CA ASP A 279 27.20 5.97 -27.46
C ASP A 279 26.83 4.87 -26.46
N MET A 280 27.18 3.62 -26.75
CA MET A 280 27.05 2.46 -25.87
C MET A 280 28.43 1.87 -25.48
N PRO A 281 29.13 2.42 -24.48
CA PRO A 281 30.48 2.00 -24.10
C PRO A 281 30.64 0.51 -23.77
N MET A 282 29.76 -0.04 -22.94
CA MET A 282 29.85 -1.44 -22.51
C MET A 282 29.63 -2.42 -23.64
N LEU A 283 28.84 -2.01 -24.65
CA LEU A 283 28.62 -2.80 -25.86
C LEU A 283 29.86 -2.79 -26.76
N ALA A 284 30.52 -1.64 -26.90
CA ALA A 284 31.81 -1.57 -27.60
C ALA A 284 32.92 -2.35 -26.85
N ILE A 285 32.89 -2.36 -25.51
CA ILE A 285 33.80 -3.17 -24.69
C ILE A 285 33.56 -4.67 -24.92
N SER A 286 32.30 -5.11 -24.99
CA SER A 286 31.98 -6.54 -25.19
C SER A 286 32.43 -7.04 -26.56
N GLU A 287 32.43 -6.19 -27.60
CA GLU A 287 33.05 -6.45 -28.89
C GLU A 287 34.54 -6.79 -28.77
N LYS A 288 35.28 -6.01 -27.99
CA LYS A 288 36.70 -6.25 -27.76
C LYS A 288 36.96 -7.58 -27.06
N ILE A 289 36.07 -8.03 -26.18
CA ILE A 289 36.21 -9.29 -25.43
C ILE A 289 36.10 -10.49 -26.38
N GLY A 290 35.18 -10.45 -27.33
CA GLY A 290 35.01 -11.47 -28.36
C GLY A 290 33.54 -11.66 -28.77
N LYS A 291 33.33 -12.39 -29.87
CA LYS A 291 32.01 -12.53 -30.51
C LYS A 291 30.91 -13.06 -29.58
N ILE A 292 31.23 -14.03 -28.71
CA ILE A 292 30.24 -14.59 -27.76
C ILE A 292 29.81 -13.53 -26.75
N ALA A 293 30.77 -12.76 -26.21
CA ALA A 293 30.48 -11.68 -25.28
C ALA A 293 29.67 -10.57 -25.97
N ASN A 294 30.03 -10.18 -27.19
CA ASN A 294 29.29 -9.18 -27.96
C ASN A 294 27.83 -9.61 -28.23
N TYR A 295 27.60 -10.77 -28.84
CA TYR A 295 26.23 -11.20 -29.18
C TYR A 295 25.35 -11.39 -27.95
N SER A 296 25.90 -11.92 -26.85
CA SER A 296 25.17 -11.99 -25.58
C SER A 296 24.86 -10.61 -25.02
N TYR A 297 25.78 -9.64 -25.14
CA TYR A 297 25.55 -8.27 -24.68
C TYR A 297 24.57 -7.50 -25.57
N ILE A 298 24.53 -7.74 -26.89
CA ILE A 298 23.51 -7.18 -27.79
C ILE A 298 22.12 -7.61 -27.33
N ALA A 299 21.93 -8.90 -27.05
CA ALA A 299 20.65 -9.42 -26.56
C ALA A 299 20.27 -8.76 -25.22
N VAL A 300 21.23 -8.67 -24.29
CA VAL A 300 21.02 -8.05 -22.97
C VAL A 300 20.68 -6.57 -23.09
N MET A 301 21.39 -5.83 -23.95
CA MET A 301 21.13 -4.42 -24.25
C MET A 301 19.71 -4.23 -24.75
N PHE A 302 19.30 -5.00 -25.76
CA PHE A 302 17.95 -4.90 -26.30
C PHE A 302 16.89 -5.22 -25.23
N PHE A 303 17.02 -6.34 -24.52
CA PHE A 303 16.06 -6.73 -23.49
C PHE A 303 16.04 -5.79 -22.28
N SER A 304 17.16 -5.13 -21.94
CA SER A 304 17.23 -4.09 -20.91
C SER A 304 16.46 -2.85 -21.35
N ILE A 305 16.70 -2.35 -22.56
CA ILE A 305 15.96 -1.22 -23.14
C ILE A 305 14.45 -1.55 -23.19
N TYR A 306 14.10 -2.71 -23.72
CA TYR A 306 12.73 -3.20 -23.80
C TYR A 306 12.05 -3.34 -22.42
N SER A 307 12.74 -3.93 -21.45
CA SER A 307 12.21 -4.14 -20.09
C SER A 307 11.91 -2.82 -19.38
N SER A 308 12.86 -1.89 -19.46
CA SER A 308 12.75 -0.57 -18.86
C SER A 308 11.64 0.25 -19.51
N THR A 309 11.56 0.24 -20.85
CA THR A 309 10.48 0.90 -21.60
C THR A 309 9.12 0.32 -21.21
N THR A 310 8.97 -1.01 -21.20
CA THR A 310 7.71 -1.67 -20.85
C THR A 310 7.25 -1.32 -19.43
N GLY A 311 8.17 -1.35 -18.44
CA GLY A 311 7.85 -1.03 -17.04
C GLY A 311 7.43 0.43 -16.85
N MET A 312 8.16 1.37 -17.44
CA MET A 312 7.84 2.80 -17.36
C MET A 312 6.56 3.15 -18.12
N PHE A 313 6.35 2.55 -19.29
CA PHE A 313 5.13 2.76 -20.08
C PHE A 313 3.91 2.21 -19.35
N TYR A 314 4.02 1.05 -18.70
CA TYR A 314 2.96 0.57 -17.82
C TYR A 314 2.64 1.61 -16.74
N GLY A 315 3.65 2.14 -16.04
CA GLY A 315 3.49 3.20 -15.04
C GLY A 315 2.79 4.45 -15.59
N PHE A 316 3.22 4.93 -16.75
CA PHE A 316 2.58 6.04 -17.48
C PHE A 316 1.12 5.73 -17.84
N SER A 317 0.85 4.54 -18.38
CA SER A 317 -0.48 4.12 -18.85
C SER A 317 -1.52 4.06 -17.73
N THR A 318 -1.10 3.94 -16.46
CA THR A 318 -2.01 3.99 -15.30
C THR A 318 -2.68 5.35 -15.11
N LYS A 319 -2.13 6.42 -15.70
CA LYS A 319 -2.73 7.77 -15.69
C LYS A 319 -3.57 8.08 -16.92
N LEU A 320 -3.59 7.19 -17.91
CA LEU A 320 -4.54 7.27 -19.00
C LEU A 320 -5.92 6.85 -18.49
N LYS A 321 -6.98 7.55 -18.93
CA LYS A 321 -8.37 7.15 -18.67
C LYS A 321 -8.57 5.67 -19.02
N ASP A 322 -9.23 4.91 -18.17
CA ASP A 322 -9.49 3.48 -18.41
C ASP A 322 -10.83 3.36 -19.13
N ASP A 323 -10.81 3.31 -20.46
CA ASP A 323 -12.00 3.14 -21.30
C ASP A 323 -11.64 2.33 -22.56
N GLU A 324 -12.62 2.04 -23.42
CA GLU A 324 -12.43 1.26 -24.65
C GLU A 324 -11.33 1.80 -25.58
N ARG A 325 -11.02 3.10 -25.50
CA ARG A 325 -9.99 3.77 -26.30
C ARG A 325 -8.61 3.78 -25.64
N LYS A 326 -8.42 3.10 -24.51
CA LYS A 326 -7.12 3.05 -23.81
C LYS A 326 -6.02 2.47 -24.69
N ASN A 327 -6.30 1.37 -25.40
CA ASN A 327 -5.31 0.73 -26.27
C ASN A 327 -4.91 1.63 -27.45
N VAL A 328 -5.86 2.40 -28.00
CA VAL A 328 -5.57 3.41 -29.03
C VAL A 328 -4.65 4.49 -28.49
N ARG A 329 -4.91 5.00 -27.27
CA ARG A 329 -4.05 5.99 -26.62
C ARG A 329 -2.65 5.46 -26.33
N ILE A 330 -2.52 4.19 -25.92
CA ILE A 330 -1.21 3.53 -25.80
C ILE A 330 -0.49 3.56 -27.15
N GLY A 331 -1.14 3.19 -28.25
CA GLY A 331 -0.54 3.22 -29.60
C GLY A 331 -0.08 4.62 -30.02
N ILE A 332 -0.88 5.67 -29.74
CA ILE A 332 -0.50 7.06 -30.04
C ILE A 332 0.75 7.47 -29.26
N PHE A 333 0.80 7.21 -27.95
CA PHE A 333 1.98 7.54 -27.15
C PHE A 333 3.20 6.69 -27.54
N ALA A 334 3.01 5.46 -28.01
CA ALA A 334 4.06 4.58 -28.53
C ALA A 334 4.67 5.13 -29.85
N VAL A 335 3.87 5.78 -30.71
CA VAL A 335 4.40 6.49 -31.88
C VAL A 335 5.09 7.80 -31.45
N LEU A 336 4.53 8.51 -30.48
CA LEU A 336 5.11 9.77 -30.00
C LEU A 336 6.47 9.55 -29.31
N GLU A 337 6.64 8.49 -28.52
CA GLU A 337 7.94 8.17 -27.91
C GLU A 337 9.01 7.94 -28.98
N PHE A 338 8.64 7.33 -30.10
CA PHE A 338 9.53 6.99 -31.19
C PHE A 338 10.02 8.24 -31.90
N LEU A 339 9.09 9.12 -32.28
CA LEU A 339 9.40 10.37 -32.97
C LEU A 339 10.29 11.27 -32.12
N LEU A 340 9.99 11.39 -30.82
CA LEU A 340 10.80 12.16 -29.89
C LEU A 340 12.16 11.50 -29.59
N GLY A 341 12.24 10.17 -29.69
CA GLY A 341 13.48 9.40 -29.49
C GLY A 341 14.54 9.62 -30.57
N LEU A 342 14.17 10.19 -31.72
CA LEU A 342 15.11 10.45 -32.82
C LEU A 342 16.16 11.55 -32.50
N VAL A 343 16.01 12.27 -31.40
CA VAL A 343 16.94 13.32 -30.91
C VAL A 343 18.34 12.75 -30.56
N GLY A 344 18.44 11.45 -30.33
CA GLY A 344 19.71 10.75 -30.10
C GLY A 344 20.06 10.57 -28.63
N PHE A 345 20.57 9.38 -28.29
CA PHE A 345 20.73 8.95 -26.90
C PHE A 345 21.77 9.76 -26.12
N ARG A 346 22.94 10.02 -26.71
CA ARG A 346 24.02 10.80 -26.05
C ARG A 346 23.54 12.20 -25.64
N PHE A 347 22.76 12.86 -26.49
CA PHE A 347 22.22 14.19 -26.20
C PHE A 347 21.27 14.16 -24.99
N ILE A 348 20.38 13.16 -24.95
CA ILE A 348 19.43 13.00 -23.85
C ILE A 348 20.17 12.76 -22.52
N VAL A 349 21.18 11.89 -22.50
CA VAL A 349 21.98 11.63 -21.28
C VAL A 349 22.75 12.88 -20.86
N LYS A 350 23.32 13.64 -21.80
CA LYS A 350 24.14 14.82 -21.48
C LYS A 350 23.31 16.02 -21.00
N TYR A 351 22.09 16.24 -21.50
CA TYR A 351 21.32 17.46 -21.21
C TYR A 351 19.98 17.23 -20.53
N VAL A 352 19.19 16.25 -20.99
CA VAL A 352 17.84 16.01 -20.49
C VAL A 352 17.88 15.35 -19.10
N PHE A 353 18.73 14.34 -18.90
CA PHE A 353 18.82 13.67 -17.59
C PHE A 353 19.27 14.59 -16.46
N PRO A 354 20.28 15.46 -16.63
CA PRO A 354 20.60 16.44 -15.59
C PRO A 354 19.46 17.39 -15.25
N LEU A 355 18.70 17.86 -16.26
CA LEU A 355 17.53 18.71 -16.03
C LEU A 355 16.45 17.97 -15.21
N LEU A 356 16.16 16.72 -15.56
CA LEU A 356 15.26 15.87 -14.79
C LEU A 356 15.80 15.60 -13.38
N GLY A 357 17.12 15.55 -13.20
CA GLY A 357 17.73 15.40 -11.88
C GLY A 357 17.40 16.54 -10.92
N TYR A 358 17.44 17.79 -11.38
CA TYR A 358 17.01 18.94 -10.57
C TYR A 358 15.54 18.86 -10.18
N VAL A 359 14.67 18.46 -11.11
CA VAL A 359 13.25 18.21 -10.82
C VAL A 359 13.09 17.10 -9.78
N GLY A 360 13.88 16.03 -9.92
CA GLY A 360 13.91 14.92 -8.99
C GLY A 360 14.31 15.30 -7.57
N MET A 361 15.20 16.29 -7.41
CA MET A 361 15.55 16.81 -6.08
C MET A 361 14.37 17.49 -5.38
N LEU A 362 13.54 18.22 -6.12
CA LEU A 362 12.31 18.81 -5.57
C LEU A 362 11.33 17.73 -5.12
N ILE A 363 11.15 16.68 -5.94
CA ILE A 363 10.31 15.53 -5.61
C ILE A 363 10.84 14.78 -4.38
N LEU A 364 12.16 14.62 -4.26
CA LEU A 364 12.80 14.01 -3.10
C LEU A 364 12.49 14.77 -1.81
N VAL A 365 12.59 16.10 -1.83
CA VAL A 365 12.25 16.93 -0.64
C VAL A 365 10.80 16.70 -0.22
N MET A 366 9.85 16.70 -1.18
CA MET A 366 8.44 16.43 -0.89
C MET A 366 8.24 15.04 -0.26
N LEU A 367 8.89 14.02 -0.83
CA LEU A 367 8.85 12.65 -0.33
C LEU A 367 9.41 12.54 1.10
N VAL A 368 10.54 13.19 1.39
CA VAL A 368 11.17 13.21 2.72
C VAL A 368 10.24 13.86 3.75
N ILE A 369 9.64 15.00 3.42
CA ILE A 369 8.69 15.68 4.29
C ILE A 369 7.49 14.76 4.58
N ASN A 370 6.96 14.09 3.55
CA ASN A 370 5.84 13.16 3.72
C ASN A 370 6.22 11.97 4.61
N PHE A 371 7.40 11.39 4.41
CA PHE A 371 7.92 10.27 5.20
C PHE A 371 8.07 10.63 6.68
N VAL A 372 8.77 11.73 6.98
CA VAL A 372 9.03 12.17 8.36
C VAL A 372 7.70 12.44 9.07
N ARG A 373 6.75 13.09 8.39
CA ARG A 373 5.40 13.30 8.91
C ARG A 373 4.72 12.00 9.30
N LEU A 374 4.70 10.99 8.43
CA LEU A 374 4.06 9.72 8.73
C LEU A 374 4.69 9.02 9.93
N ILE A 375 6.02 9.08 10.07
CA ILE A 375 6.72 8.55 11.26
C ILE A 375 6.32 9.29 12.53
N LEU A 376 6.32 10.64 12.50
CA LEU A 376 6.00 11.45 13.67
C LEU A 376 4.55 11.27 14.11
N VAL A 377 3.61 11.25 13.15
CA VAL A 377 2.19 11.01 13.43
C VAL A 377 2.00 9.62 14.05
N ASN A 378 2.60 8.58 13.47
CA ASN A 378 2.44 7.23 13.99
C ASN A 378 3.04 7.08 15.41
N LYS A 379 4.26 7.63 15.65
CA LYS A 379 4.87 7.63 16.99
C LYS A 379 4.01 8.37 18.01
N PHE A 380 3.51 9.56 17.66
CA PHE A 380 2.65 10.35 18.54
C PHE A 380 1.35 9.61 18.85
N THR A 381 0.68 9.04 17.84
CA THR A 381 -0.55 8.25 18.01
C THR A 381 -0.30 7.05 18.94
N LEU A 382 0.77 6.28 18.73
CA LEU A 382 1.10 5.14 19.59
C LEU A 382 1.41 5.55 21.04
N GLN A 383 2.07 6.69 21.25
CA GLN A 383 2.32 7.22 22.59
C GLN A 383 1.04 7.67 23.28
N GLU A 384 0.14 8.33 22.56
CA GLU A 384 -1.15 8.77 23.09
C GLU A 384 -2.07 7.58 23.39
N MET A 385 -2.11 6.56 22.54
CA MET A 385 -2.85 5.32 22.79
C MET A 385 -2.38 4.61 24.08
N LYS A 386 -1.06 4.59 24.35
CA LYS A 386 -0.52 4.00 25.59
C LYS A 386 -0.94 4.76 26.86
N LYS A 387 -1.18 6.07 26.76
CA LYS A 387 -1.63 6.91 27.88
C LYS A 387 -3.15 6.88 28.07
N ASN A 388 -3.88 6.43 27.06
CA ASN A 388 -5.33 6.46 27.05
C ASN A 388 -5.90 5.39 27.99
N ARG A 389 -6.65 5.83 29.01
CA ARG A 389 -7.26 4.94 30.01
C ARG A 389 -8.75 5.19 30.08
N TYR A 390 -9.54 4.13 30.23
CA TYR A 390 -10.96 4.23 30.54
C TYR A 390 -11.19 5.01 31.84
N SER A 391 -12.35 5.63 31.94
CA SER A 391 -12.78 6.30 33.18
C SER A 391 -12.91 5.25 34.30
N SER A 392 -12.78 5.64 35.57
CA SER A 392 -12.76 4.68 36.69
C SER A 392 -13.98 3.75 36.75
N TRP A 393 -15.11 4.24 36.26
CA TRP A 393 -16.42 3.61 36.20
C TRP A 393 -16.69 2.82 34.90
N MET A 394 -15.73 2.78 33.96
CA MET A 394 -15.75 1.90 32.79
C MET A 394 -14.51 1.02 32.76
N LYS A 395 -14.66 -0.26 32.39
CA LYS A 395 -13.56 -1.21 32.31
C LYS A 395 -13.61 -1.98 30.99
N ASP A 396 -12.48 -2.07 30.31
CA ASP A 396 -12.31 -3.06 29.24
C ASP A 396 -12.38 -4.48 29.83
N ALA A 397 -13.35 -5.26 29.38
CA ALA A 397 -13.56 -6.66 29.73
C ALA A 397 -13.27 -7.62 28.56
N LYS A 398 -12.77 -7.13 27.41
CA LYS A 398 -12.51 -7.93 26.21
C LYS A 398 -11.39 -8.95 26.41
N PRO A 399 -11.61 -10.27 26.22
CA PRO A 399 -10.57 -11.28 26.48
C PRO A 399 -9.51 -11.43 25.38
N GLY A 400 -9.88 -11.25 24.10
CA GLY A 400 -8.98 -11.49 22.96
C GLY A 400 -9.43 -10.71 21.71
N TYR A 401 -9.33 -11.30 20.52
CA TYR A 401 -9.84 -10.71 19.26
C TYR A 401 -11.38 -10.75 19.19
N GLY A 402 -11.98 -9.99 18.27
CA GLY A 402 -13.44 -9.89 18.09
C GLY A 402 -14.01 -8.51 18.46
N GLY A 403 -15.32 -8.41 18.67
CA GLY A 403 -16.02 -7.21 19.13
C GLY A 403 -15.58 -6.77 20.53
N GLU A 404 -15.98 -5.57 20.92
CA GLU A 404 -15.64 -5.05 22.25
C GLU A 404 -16.45 -5.75 23.36
N ALA A 405 -15.98 -5.62 24.60
CA ALA A 405 -16.77 -5.97 25.77
C ALA A 405 -16.46 -4.94 26.86
N ILE A 406 -17.36 -3.98 27.06
CA ILE A 406 -17.11 -2.80 27.90
C ILE A 406 -18.03 -2.84 29.11
N LEU A 407 -17.44 -3.04 30.29
CA LEU A 407 -18.17 -3.04 31.55
C LEU A 407 -18.37 -1.61 32.06
N VAL A 408 -19.61 -1.26 32.37
CA VAL A 408 -20.05 0.02 32.94
C VAL A 408 -20.55 -0.22 34.36
N LEU A 409 -20.00 0.54 35.31
CA LEU A 409 -20.30 0.44 36.73
C LEU A 409 -21.10 1.66 37.19
N GLY A 410 -22.43 1.54 37.22
CA GLY A 410 -23.31 2.52 37.87
C GLY A 410 -23.42 2.28 39.38
N SER A 411 -23.92 3.25 40.14
CA SER A 411 -24.09 3.12 41.59
C SER A 411 -25.05 2.00 42.00
N GLU A 412 -26.07 1.72 41.19
CA GLU A 412 -27.10 0.73 41.49
C GLU A 412 -26.93 -0.53 40.64
N LYS A 413 -26.79 -0.36 39.33
CA LYS A 413 -26.72 -1.44 38.35
C LYS A 413 -25.36 -1.49 37.65
N THR A 414 -25.02 -2.66 37.11
CA THR A 414 -23.87 -2.80 36.21
C THR A 414 -24.33 -3.28 34.84
N ALA A 415 -23.65 -2.82 33.79
CA ALA A 415 -23.99 -3.15 32.42
C ALA A 415 -22.75 -3.54 31.62
N LEU A 416 -22.88 -4.51 30.73
CA LEU A 416 -21.87 -4.86 29.74
C LEU A 416 -22.36 -4.41 28.36
N ILE A 417 -21.52 -3.72 27.59
CA ILE A 417 -21.79 -3.40 26.19
C ILE A 417 -20.99 -4.35 25.32
N ASP A 418 -21.69 -5.15 24.52
CA ASP A 418 -21.20 -6.30 23.75
C ASP A 418 -20.52 -7.42 24.57
N CYS A 419 -20.48 -8.62 24.00
CA CYS A 419 -20.05 -9.86 24.63
C CYS A 419 -18.84 -10.52 23.94
N GLY A 420 -18.30 -9.90 22.89
CA GLY A 420 -17.18 -10.46 22.13
C GLY A 420 -17.48 -11.82 21.51
N MET A 421 -16.43 -12.65 21.37
CA MET A 421 -16.50 -13.95 20.71
C MET A 421 -17.08 -15.04 21.63
N PRO A 422 -17.79 -16.03 21.08
CA PRO A 422 -18.39 -17.13 21.85
C PRO A 422 -17.35 -18.03 22.52
N TYR A 423 -16.25 -18.37 21.84
CA TYR A 423 -15.16 -19.17 22.41
C TYR A 423 -14.39 -18.46 23.53
N GLN A 424 -14.70 -17.19 23.83
CA GLN A 424 -14.08 -16.39 24.89
C GLN A 424 -14.98 -16.25 26.14
N GLY A 425 -16.16 -16.88 26.15
CA GLY A 425 -17.16 -16.72 27.20
C GLY A 425 -16.64 -16.94 28.63
N GLU A 426 -15.90 -18.01 28.88
CA GLU A 426 -15.33 -18.28 30.22
C GLU A 426 -14.30 -17.24 30.65
N MET A 427 -13.45 -16.81 29.73
CA MET A 427 -12.46 -15.78 30.02
C MET A 427 -13.13 -14.43 30.27
N LEU A 428 -14.20 -14.12 29.55
CA LEU A 428 -15.02 -12.94 29.77
C LEU A 428 -15.62 -12.98 31.18
N ILE A 429 -16.21 -14.10 31.59
CA ILE A 429 -16.75 -14.30 32.94
C ILE A 429 -15.67 -14.07 34.01
N GLU A 430 -14.49 -14.69 33.88
CA GLU A 430 -13.39 -14.51 34.83
C GLU A 430 -12.93 -13.05 34.90
N LYS A 431 -12.81 -12.39 33.75
CA LYS A 431 -12.38 -10.98 33.65
C LYS A 431 -13.43 -10.05 34.26
N LEU A 432 -14.72 -10.36 34.10
CA LEU A 432 -15.85 -9.63 34.67
C LEU A 432 -15.94 -9.82 36.18
N LYS A 433 -15.90 -11.05 36.70
CA LYS A 433 -15.93 -11.33 38.16
C LYS A 433 -14.88 -10.52 38.91
N LYS A 434 -13.66 -10.45 38.38
CA LYS A 434 -12.57 -9.63 38.95
C LYS A 434 -12.90 -8.13 38.96
N ARG A 435 -13.53 -7.61 37.90
CA ARG A 435 -13.83 -6.17 37.71
C ARG A 435 -15.11 -5.71 38.40
N LEU A 436 -16.08 -6.60 38.57
CA LEU A 436 -17.32 -6.36 39.29
C LEU A 436 -17.10 -6.31 40.81
N SER A 437 -15.99 -6.89 41.30
CA SER A 437 -15.57 -6.83 42.71
C SER A 437 -16.69 -7.22 43.69
N GLY A 438 -17.38 -8.33 43.40
CA GLY A 438 -18.47 -8.86 44.23
C GLY A 438 -19.88 -8.40 43.83
N ARG A 439 -20.01 -7.45 42.91
CA ARG A 439 -21.31 -7.09 42.30
C ARG A 439 -21.74 -8.13 41.25
N LYS A 440 -23.04 -8.20 40.97
CA LYS A 440 -23.57 -8.99 39.85
C LYS A 440 -23.57 -8.18 38.55
N LEU A 441 -23.58 -8.86 37.42
CA LEU A 441 -23.89 -8.27 36.12
C LEU A 441 -25.41 -8.15 35.98
N ASP A 442 -25.95 -6.95 35.82
CA ASP A 442 -27.41 -6.74 35.70
C ASP A 442 -27.86 -6.73 34.24
N TYR A 443 -27.16 -5.98 33.38
CA TYR A 443 -27.59 -5.73 32.00
C TYR A 443 -26.51 -6.06 30.96
N ILE A 444 -26.96 -6.47 29.78
CA ILE A 444 -26.13 -6.64 28.58
C ILE A 444 -26.76 -5.83 27.44
N PHE A 445 -26.03 -4.85 26.91
CA PHE A 445 -26.42 -4.05 25.76
C PHE A 445 -25.70 -4.54 24.51
N LEU A 446 -26.44 -5.00 23.51
CA LEU A 446 -25.85 -5.50 22.26
C LEU A 446 -25.84 -4.40 21.21
N THR A 447 -24.70 -4.18 20.56
CA THR A 447 -24.61 -3.20 19.47
C THR A 447 -25.29 -3.70 18.22
N HIS A 448 -25.10 -4.98 17.85
CA HIS A 448 -25.76 -5.63 16.71
C HIS A 448 -25.59 -7.15 16.73
N SER A 449 -26.24 -7.84 15.80
CA SER A 449 -26.42 -9.30 15.79
C SER A 449 -25.23 -10.13 15.29
N HIS A 450 -24.05 -9.54 15.06
CA HIS A 450 -22.91 -10.32 14.55
C HIS A 450 -22.25 -11.15 15.65
N TYR A 451 -21.77 -12.32 15.23
CA TYR A 451 -21.29 -13.40 16.10
C TYR A 451 -20.13 -12.97 17.02
N ASP A 452 -19.32 -12.01 16.57
CA ASP A 452 -18.17 -11.48 17.28
C ASP A 452 -18.51 -10.34 18.25
N HIS A 453 -19.76 -9.89 18.27
CA HIS A 453 -20.28 -8.92 19.23
C HIS A 453 -21.20 -9.56 20.27
N ILE A 454 -21.94 -10.61 19.91
CA ILE A 454 -22.92 -11.24 20.80
C ILE A 454 -22.51 -12.62 21.29
N GLY A 455 -21.42 -13.19 20.78
CA GLY A 455 -21.09 -14.60 20.96
C GLY A 455 -20.95 -15.02 22.42
N GLY A 456 -20.39 -14.17 23.27
CA GLY A 456 -20.26 -14.47 24.70
C GLY A 456 -21.59 -14.48 25.48
N LEU A 457 -22.73 -14.07 24.88
CA LEU A 457 -24.01 -13.91 25.55
C LEU A 457 -24.48 -15.21 26.24
N SER A 458 -24.36 -16.35 25.56
CA SER A 458 -24.78 -17.64 26.13
C SER A 458 -24.00 -17.98 27.40
N ALA A 459 -22.67 -17.93 27.35
CA ALA A 459 -21.84 -18.17 28.53
C ALA A 459 -22.18 -17.22 29.70
N LEU A 460 -22.42 -15.94 29.42
CA LEU A 460 -22.80 -14.96 30.43
C LEU A 460 -24.14 -15.28 31.09
N ARG A 461 -25.13 -15.76 30.34
CA ARG A 461 -26.46 -16.14 30.88
C ARG A 461 -26.42 -17.43 31.70
N GLN A 462 -25.54 -18.36 31.35
CA GLN A 462 -25.30 -19.54 32.18
C GLN A 462 -24.70 -19.18 33.55
N GLU A 463 -23.86 -18.14 33.61
CA GLU A 463 -23.25 -17.65 34.84
C GLU A 463 -24.17 -16.72 35.66
N TRP A 464 -24.75 -15.71 35.00
CA TRP A 464 -25.66 -14.73 35.61
C TRP A 464 -27.07 -14.97 35.08
N LYS A 465 -27.81 -15.89 35.70
CA LYS A 465 -29.14 -16.33 35.23
C LYS A 465 -30.19 -15.23 35.15
N ASP A 466 -30.05 -14.18 35.98
CA ASP A 466 -30.97 -13.04 36.02
C ASP A 466 -30.46 -11.84 35.19
N VAL A 467 -29.45 -12.02 34.33
CA VAL A 467 -28.94 -10.94 33.49
C VAL A 467 -29.92 -10.64 32.35
N GLU A 468 -30.24 -9.37 32.16
CA GLU A 468 -31.18 -8.94 31.13
C GLU A 468 -30.47 -8.32 29.93
N SER A 469 -30.90 -8.67 28.74
CA SER A 469 -30.32 -8.25 27.46
C SER A 469 -31.17 -7.19 26.78
N TYR A 470 -30.51 -6.19 26.21
CA TYR A 470 -31.08 -5.05 25.52
C TYR A 470 -30.59 -5.02 24.07
N GLY A 471 -31.53 -4.84 23.14
CA GLY A 471 -31.24 -4.75 21.72
C GLY A 471 -32.40 -4.15 20.95
N THR A 472 -32.15 -3.69 19.73
CA THR A 472 -33.23 -3.15 18.89
C THR A 472 -34.22 -4.25 18.49
N GLN A 473 -35.43 -3.84 18.12
CA GLN A 473 -36.46 -4.77 17.61
C GLN A 473 -35.92 -5.65 16.48
N HIS A 474 -35.16 -5.05 15.56
CA HIS A 474 -34.55 -5.80 14.47
C HIS A 474 -33.43 -6.74 14.94
N CYS A 475 -32.70 -6.40 16.01
CA CYS A 475 -31.74 -7.32 16.60
C CYS A 475 -32.44 -8.59 17.10
N LYS A 476 -33.54 -8.41 17.84
CA LYS A 476 -34.38 -9.50 18.36
C LYS A 476 -34.87 -10.43 17.24
N GLU A 477 -35.46 -9.86 16.20
CA GLU A 477 -35.96 -10.60 15.03
C GLU A 477 -34.90 -11.43 14.32
N VAL A 478 -33.63 -11.01 14.38
CA VAL A 478 -32.51 -11.68 13.70
C VAL A 478 -31.89 -12.75 14.60
N ILE A 479 -31.51 -12.41 15.84
CA ILE A 479 -30.75 -13.31 16.72
C ILE A 479 -31.58 -14.48 17.23
N GLU A 480 -32.91 -14.36 17.25
CA GLU A 480 -33.81 -15.41 17.74
C GLU A 480 -34.13 -16.47 16.67
N THR A 481 -33.58 -16.32 15.45
CA THR A 481 -33.76 -17.31 14.37
C THR A 481 -32.73 -18.44 14.44
N ASP A 482 -33.18 -19.68 14.23
CA ASP A 482 -32.29 -20.86 14.21
C ASP A 482 -31.17 -20.75 13.19
N LYS A 483 -31.45 -20.13 12.04
CA LYS A 483 -30.46 -19.91 10.97
C LYS A 483 -29.30 -19.04 11.44
N VAL A 484 -29.59 -17.96 12.18
CA VAL A 484 -28.55 -17.05 12.67
C VAL A 484 -27.78 -17.69 13.82
N ARG A 485 -28.48 -18.33 14.76
CA ARG A 485 -27.86 -19.07 15.88
C ARG A 485 -26.91 -20.16 15.40
N GLY A 486 -27.34 -20.98 14.43
CA GLY A 486 -26.47 -21.99 13.81
C GLY A 486 -25.26 -21.39 13.12
N LYS A 487 -25.42 -20.25 12.42
CA LYS A 487 -24.30 -19.58 11.76
C LYS A 487 -23.30 -18.97 12.74
N ILE A 488 -23.78 -18.44 13.88
CA ILE A 488 -22.92 -17.97 14.97
C ILE A 488 -22.06 -19.13 15.46
N GLU A 489 -22.68 -20.28 15.75
CA GLU A 489 -21.99 -21.49 16.19
C GLU A 489 -20.95 -21.98 15.17
N ASP A 490 -21.31 -22.11 13.89
CA ASP A 490 -20.40 -22.54 12.82
C ASP A 490 -19.17 -21.63 12.72
N LEU A 491 -19.41 -20.31 12.68
CA LEU A 491 -18.32 -19.33 12.62
C LEU A 491 -17.43 -19.41 13.85
N SER A 492 -18.00 -19.67 15.03
CA SER A 492 -17.27 -19.85 16.29
C SER A 492 -16.20 -20.93 16.18
N TYR A 493 -16.56 -22.10 15.65
CA TYR A 493 -15.64 -23.22 15.47
C TYR A 493 -14.54 -22.93 14.43
N VAL A 494 -14.85 -22.15 13.40
CA VAL A 494 -13.85 -21.72 12.40
C VAL A 494 -12.77 -20.84 13.02
N VAL A 495 -13.14 -19.93 13.94
CA VAL A 495 -12.17 -19.01 14.56
C VAL A 495 -11.45 -19.61 15.77
N LEU A 496 -12.01 -20.65 16.38
CA LEU A 496 -11.48 -21.33 17.57
C LEU A 496 -10.01 -21.77 17.41
N LYS A 497 -9.61 -22.20 16.20
CA LYS A 497 -8.24 -22.66 15.90
C LYS A 497 -7.24 -21.53 15.58
N LYS A 498 -7.70 -20.30 15.39
CA LYS A 498 -6.85 -19.18 14.89
C LYS A 498 -6.21 -18.35 16.00
N ASP A 499 -6.93 -18.14 17.09
CA ASP A 499 -6.47 -17.31 18.21
C ASP A 499 -5.42 -18.05 19.05
N LYS A 500 -4.12 -17.84 18.79
CA LYS A 500 -3.05 -18.57 19.50
C LYS A 500 -2.82 -18.07 20.93
N ASP A 501 -3.37 -16.90 21.27
CA ASP A 501 -3.15 -16.26 22.57
C ASP A 501 -4.03 -16.90 23.66
N ILE A 502 -5.08 -17.61 23.27
CA ILE A 502 -6.01 -18.29 24.16
C ILE A 502 -5.79 -19.82 24.11
N PRO A 503 -5.54 -20.49 25.26
CA PRO A 503 -5.40 -21.95 25.32
C PRO A 503 -6.62 -22.68 24.77
N MET A 504 -6.38 -23.77 24.02
CA MET A 504 -7.45 -24.56 23.39
C MET A 504 -8.48 -25.07 24.40
N GLU A 505 -8.02 -25.52 25.57
CA GLU A 505 -8.89 -25.99 26.66
C GLU A 505 -9.89 -24.93 27.12
N SER A 506 -9.43 -23.68 27.32
CA SER A 506 -10.30 -22.56 27.71
C SER A 506 -11.36 -22.23 26.65
N LYS A 507 -11.02 -22.40 25.37
CA LYS A 507 -11.96 -22.21 24.27
C LYS A 507 -13.02 -23.30 24.23
N LEU A 508 -12.62 -24.56 24.36
CA LEU A 508 -13.54 -25.69 24.38
C LEU A 508 -14.51 -25.58 25.56
N LYS A 509 -14.01 -25.24 26.75
CA LYS A 509 -14.84 -24.98 27.93
C LYS A 509 -15.90 -23.89 27.70
N SER A 510 -15.56 -22.85 26.94
CA SER A 510 -16.53 -21.81 26.57
C SER A 510 -17.57 -22.32 25.57
N MET A 511 -17.18 -23.19 24.64
CA MET A 511 -18.08 -23.81 23.67
C MET A 511 -19.00 -24.86 24.32
N ASP A 512 -18.56 -25.55 25.39
CA ASP A 512 -19.40 -26.48 26.14
C ASP A 512 -20.60 -25.77 26.82
N LYS A 513 -20.48 -24.47 27.06
CA LYS A 513 -21.54 -23.61 27.60
C LYS A 513 -22.41 -22.97 26.52
N PHE A 514 -22.16 -23.25 25.24
CA PHE A 514 -22.88 -22.61 24.14
C PHE A 514 -24.26 -23.24 23.95
N GLU A 515 -25.30 -22.46 24.23
CA GLU A 515 -26.69 -22.85 24.05
C GLU A 515 -27.38 -21.86 23.10
N ARG A 516 -27.91 -22.38 21.98
CA ARG A 516 -28.55 -21.56 20.94
C ARG A 516 -29.72 -20.74 21.48
N ASN A 517 -30.46 -21.30 22.44
CA ASN A 517 -31.63 -20.66 23.02
C ASN A 517 -31.30 -19.48 23.93
N ASP A 518 -30.04 -19.32 24.34
CA ASP A 518 -29.61 -18.18 25.15
C ASP A 518 -29.46 -16.88 24.34
N PHE A 519 -29.53 -16.94 23.00
CA PHE A 519 -29.47 -15.75 22.15
C PHE A 519 -30.86 -15.12 21.99
N THR A 520 -31.34 -14.43 23.03
CA THR A 520 -32.60 -13.67 23.00
C THR A 520 -32.38 -12.21 23.41
N ILE A 521 -33.35 -11.35 23.10
CA ILE A 521 -33.43 -9.97 23.61
C ILE A 521 -34.61 -9.88 24.58
N ASP A 522 -34.32 -9.54 25.83
CA ASP A 522 -35.34 -9.40 26.88
C ASP A 522 -36.06 -8.05 26.73
N HIS A 523 -35.31 -6.98 26.47
CA HIS A 523 -35.82 -5.62 26.36
C HIS A 523 -35.52 -5.00 24.99
N VAL A 524 -36.58 -4.57 24.30
CA VAL A 524 -36.47 -3.88 23.02
C VAL A 524 -36.22 -2.40 23.25
N ILE A 525 -35.18 -1.86 22.62
CA ILE A 525 -34.80 -0.43 22.70
C ILE A 525 -34.95 0.30 21.37
N SER A 526 -35.21 1.59 21.47
CA SER A 526 -35.41 2.56 20.37
C SER A 526 -34.43 3.72 20.45
N ASP A 527 -34.30 4.45 19.34
CA ASP A 527 -33.41 5.61 19.24
C ASP A 527 -33.80 6.69 20.24
N GLY A 528 -32.85 7.17 21.04
CA GLY A 528 -33.08 8.19 22.06
C GLY A 528 -33.50 7.66 23.43
N ASP A 529 -33.79 6.36 23.58
CA ASP A 529 -34.12 5.76 24.88
C ASP A 529 -33.00 5.99 25.90
N GLU A 530 -33.38 6.15 27.16
CA GLU A 530 -32.45 6.37 28.26
C GLU A 530 -32.67 5.35 29.38
N ILE A 531 -31.62 4.59 29.69
CA ILE A 531 -31.62 3.56 30.74
C ILE A 531 -30.69 4.03 31.86
N SER A 532 -31.19 4.04 33.10
CA SER A 532 -30.40 4.42 34.28
C SER A 532 -29.73 3.22 34.91
N LEU A 533 -28.46 3.38 35.32
CA LEU A 533 -27.75 2.44 36.18
C LEU A 533 -27.55 2.98 37.60
N GLY A 534 -28.34 3.98 37.99
CA GLY A 534 -28.16 4.82 39.17
C GLY A 534 -27.54 6.16 38.76
N ASP A 535 -26.28 6.39 39.11
CA ASP A 535 -25.53 7.61 38.77
C ASP A 535 -24.94 7.64 37.34
N VAL A 536 -25.13 6.58 36.55
CA VAL A 536 -24.74 6.49 35.14
C VAL A 536 -25.99 6.44 34.27
N LYS A 537 -26.01 7.25 33.21
CA LYS A 537 -27.07 7.29 32.21
C LYS A 537 -26.60 6.67 30.90
N MET A 538 -27.34 5.68 30.41
CA MET A 538 -27.13 5.03 29.12
C MET A 538 -28.15 5.57 28.11
N ARG A 539 -27.69 6.28 27.07
CA ARG A 539 -28.51 6.73 25.95
C ARG A 539 -28.32 5.82 24.74
N VAL A 540 -29.43 5.37 24.17
CA VAL A 540 -29.47 4.57 22.96
C VAL A 540 -29.37 5.48 21.73
N ILE A 541 -28.43 5.18 20.85
CA ILE A 541 -28.23 5.89 19.57
C ILE A 541 -28.27 4.85 18.47
N VAL A 542 -29.42 4.71 17.79
CA VAL A 542 -29.58 3.77 16.69
C VAL A 542 -28.74 4.25 15.51
N THR A 543 -27.73 3.44 15.19
CA THR A 543 -26.70 3.73 14.21
C THR A 543 -26.73 2.67 13.11
N LYS A 544 -27.76 2.70 12.26
CA LYS A 544 -27.87 1.80 11.10
C LYS A 544 -26.76 2.06 10.07
N GLY A 545 -26.43 1.04 9.28
CA GLY A 545 -25.49 1.17 8.18
C GLY A 545 -24.64 -0.08 8.01
N HIS A 546 -23.94 -0.50 9.08
CA HIS A 546 -23.26 -1.79 9.11
C HIS A 546 -24.29 -2.92 9.04
N THR A 547 -25.23 -2.92 9.97
CA THR A 547 -26.47 -3.71 9.89
C THR A 547 -27.67 -2.81 10.19
N ARG A 548 -28.88 -3.33 9.99
CA ARG A 548 -30.13 -2.66 10.34
C ARG A 548 -30.38 -2.60 11.86
N CYS A 549 -29.73 -3.47 12.64
CA CYS A 549 -29.85 -3.52 14.10
C CYS A 549 -28.74 -2.75 14.83
N SER A 550 -27.74 -2.24 14.09
CA SER A 550 -26.60 -1.52 14.66
C SER A 550 -26.99 -0.32 15.52
N THR A 551 -26.43 -0.31 16.71
CA THR A 551 -26.74 0.63 17.80
C THR A 551 -25.47 0.99 18.54
N SER A 552 -25.31 2.28 18.80
CA SER A 552 -24.24 2.84 19.64
C SER A 552 -24.83 3.29 20.96
N TYR A 553 -23.99 3.33 22.00
CA TYR A 553 -24.41 3.67 23.34
C TYR A 553 -23.64 4.89 23.83
N GLY A 554 -24.37 5.97 24.08
CA GLY A 554 -23.87 7.11 24.82
C GLY A 554 -23.94 6.80 26.30
N VAL A 555 -22.82 6.92 27.02
CA VAL A 555 -22.75 6.67 28.45
C VAL A 555 -22.28 7.94 29.14
N GLU A 556 -23.05 8.42 30.11
CA GLU A 556 -22.81 9.69 30.79
C GLU A 556 -22.79 9.51 32.31
N ARG A 557 -21.78 10.10 32.97
CA ARG A 557 -21.69 10.21 34.43
C ARG A 557 -21.00 11.50 34.81
N ASN A 558 -21.59 12.28 35.71
CA ASN A 558 -21.02 13.55 36.22
C ASN A 558 -20.55 14.51 35.10
N GLY A 559 -21.29 14.56 33.99
CA GLY A 559 -20.98 15.41 32.83
C GLY A 559 -19.89 14.87 31.89
N GLU A 560 -19.22 13.76 32.19
CA GLU A 560 -18.34 13.08 31.22
C GLU A 560 -19.17 12.21 30.28
N LYS A 561 -19.06 12.46 28.96
CA LYS A 561 -19.74 11.69 27.92
C LYS A 561 -18.79 10.73 27.21
N VAL A 562 -19.10 9.44 27.26
CA VAL A 562 -18.40 8.40 26.51
C VAL A 562 -19.33 7.83 25.45
N LEU A 563 -18.85 7.67 24.23
CA LEU A 563 -19.59 6.99 23.16
C LEU A 563 -18.97 5.63 22.89
N VAL A 564 -19.74 4.56 23.05
CA VAL A 564 -19.38 3.23 22.53
C VAL A 564 -20.03 3.08 21.16
N ALA A 565 -19.22 3.25 20.12
CA ALA A 565 -19.67 3.30 18.74
C ALA A 565 -19.78 1.90 18.13
N SER A 566 -20.85 1.68 17.37
CA SER A 566 -21.04 0.46 16.58
C SER A 566 -20.16 0.47 15.33
N GLU A 567 -20.05 -0.67 14.66
CA GLU A 567 -19.30 -0.76 13.39
C GLU A 567 -19.86 0.12 12.27
N SER A 568 -21.08 0.64 12.37
CA SER A 568 -21.66 1.53 11.35
C SER A 568 -20.87 2.81 11.14
N VAL A 569 -20.10 3.27 12.14
CA VAL A 569 -19.22 4.43 11.96
C VAL A 569 -17.89 4.08 11.30
N GLY A 570 -17.60 2.79 11.08
CA GLY A 570 -16.30 2.26 10.68
C GLY A 570 -15.39 1.98 11.89
N VAL A 571 -14.21 1.42 11.61
CA VAL A 571 -13.23 1.04 12.64
C VAL A 571 -11.87 1.69 12.38
N LEU A 572 -11.12 1.97 13.45
CA LEU A 572 -9.77 2.52 13.38
C LEU A 572 -8.80 1.55 14.05
N ASP A 573 -7.96 0.91 13.25
CA ASP A 573 -7.01 -0.07 13.79
C ASP A 573 -5.86 0.58 14.57
N ARG A 574 -5.09 -0.25 15.28
CA ARG A 574 -3.95 0.21 16.11
C ARG A 574 -2.81 0.88 15.32
N LYS A 575 -2.80 0.75 13.98
CA LYS A 575 -1.83 1.41 13.09
C LYS A 575 -2.39 2.72 12.52
N GLY A 576 -3.57 3.14 12.97
CA GLY A 576 -4.24 4.37 12.55
C GLY A 576 -4.95 4.25 11.21
N LYS A 577 -5.19 3.03 10.70
CA LYS A 577 -5.92 2.84 9.45
C LYS A 577 -7.42 2.78 9.72
N CYS A 578 -8.15 3.61 8.99
CA CYS A 578 -9.60 3.59 8.93
C CYS A 578 -10.06 2.43 8.04
N GLN A 579 -11.09 1.72 8.46
CA GLN A 579 -11.76 0.71 7.66
C GLN A 579 -13.25 1.01 7.69
N PRO A 580 -13.89 1.25 6.54
CA PRO A 580 -15.33 1.31 6.48
C PRO A 580 -15.89 -0.08 6.81
N SER A 581 -17.02 -0.07 7.49
CA SER A 581 -17.79 -1.28 7.79
C SER A 581 -19.29 -1.01 7.49
N ILE A 582 -19.62 -0.23 6.46
CA ILE A 582 -21.02 0.07 6.13
C ILE A 582 -21.52 -0.96 5.11
N LEU A 583 -22.18 -2.02 5.58
CA LEU A 583 -22.54 -3.17 4.72
C LEU A 583 -23.93 -3.04 4.11
N HIS A 584 -24.90 -2.49 4.85
CA HIS A 584 -26.32 -2.50 4.50
C HIS A 584 -26.76 -1.24 3.74
N SER A 585 -26.43 -0.05 4.24
CA SER A 585 -26.82 1.22 3.60
C SER A 585 -25.80 2.32 3.84
N PHE A 586 -25.22 2.84 2.76
CA PHE A 586 -24.27 3.94 2.82
C PHE A 586 -24.86 5.19 3.49
N ASP A 587 -26.04 5.61 3.03
CA ASP A 587 -26.67 6.85 3.49
C ASP A 587 -27.09 6.75 4.96
N GLU A 588 -27.59 5.58 5.40
CA GLU A 588 -27.83 5.33 6.82
C GLU A 588 -26.52 5.37 7.63
N GLY A 589 -25.44 4.77 7.12
CA GLY A 589 -24.13 4.82 7.77
C GLY A 589 -23.61 6.25 7.93
N ILE A 590 -23.76 7.10 6.90
CA ILE A 590 -23.39 8.53 6.99
C ILE A 590 -24.26 9.28 8.00
N LYS A 591 -25.58 9.03 8.03
CA LYS A 591 -26.48 9.60 9.04
C LYS A 591 -26.07 9.16 10.44
N SER A 592 -25.72 7.89 10.62
CA SER A 592 -25.24 7.33 11.88
C SER A 592 -23.93 7.95 12.35
N ILE A 593 -22.98 8.18 11.45
CA ILE A 593 -21.75 8.93 11.76
C ILE A 593 -22.10 10.34 12.25
N ASN A 594 -23.03 11.04 11.60
CA ASN A 594 -23.44 12.38 12.01
C ASN A 594 -24.11 12.37 13.41
N LYS A 595 -25.00 11.41 13.70
CA LYS A 595 -25.59 11.23 15.05
C LYS A 595 -24.52 11.07 16.14
N CYS A 596 -23.50 10.24 15.86
CA CYS A 596 -22.37 10.05 16.78
C CYS A 596 -21.55 11.33 16.99
N VAL A 597 -21.40 12.16 15.96
CA VAL A 597 -20.76 13.48 16.07
C VAL A 597 -21.62 14.43 16.92
N GLU A 598 -22.93 14.46 16.69
CA GLU A 598 -23.89 15.31 17.41
C GLU A 598 -23.98 14.99 18.90
N TYR A 599 -23.80 13.72 19.28
CA TYR A 599 -23.71 13.31 20.69
C TYR A 599 -22.55 14.01 21.44
N ASN A 600 -21.52 14.47 20.71
CA ASN A 600 -20.41 15.28 21.21
C ASN A 600 -19.70 14.67 22.42
N ALA A 601 -19.28 13.41 22.29
CA ALA A 601 -18.61 12.68 23.35
C ALA A 601 -17.19 13.19 23.65
N ASP A 602 -16.84 13.23 24.94
CA ASP A 602 -15.50 13.50 25.44
C ASP A 602 -14.53 12.37 25.13
N ARG A 603 -15.04 11.14 24.99
CA ARG A 603 -14.28 9.91 24.73
C ARG A 603 -15.07 9.01 23.78
N VAL A 604 -14.37 8.34 22.87
CA VAL A 604 -14.98 7.38 21.93
C VAL A 604 -14.31 6.03 22.09
N VAL A 605 -15.11 4.98 22.24
CA VAL A 605 -14.71 3.58 22.13
C VAL A 605 -15.19 3.10 20.77
N ILE A 606 -14.26 2.64 19.93
CA ILE A 606 -14.57 2.11 18.60
C ILE A 606 -14.59 0.58 18.66
N ALA A 607 -15.46 -0.02 17.85
CA ALA A 607 -15.51 -1.48 17.72
C ALA A 607 -14.13 -2.07 17.38
N HIS A 608 -13.83 -3.25 17.92
CA HIS A 608 -12.60 -4.05 17.79
C HIS A 608 -11.30 -3.48 18.36
N TYR A 609 -11.18 -2.16 18.52
CA TYR A 609 -9.92 -1.51 18.91
C TYR A 609 -10.01 -0.68 20.20
N GLY A 610 -11.21 -0.52 20.76
CA GLY A 610 -11.42 0.08 22.07
C GLY A 610 -11.26 1.60 22.07
N LEU A 611 -10.72 2.12 23.18
CA LEU A 611 -10.69 3.55 23.46
C LEU A 611 -9.75 4.33 22.52
N VAL A 612 -10.32 5.29 21.79
CA VAL A 612 -9.60 6.20 20.89
C VAL A 612 -8.99 7.35 21.69
N PRO A 613 -7.74 7.79 21.37
CA PRO A 613 -7.12 8.94 22.05
C PRO A 613 -8.01 10.19 21.99
N LYS A 614 -8.16 10.88 23.13
CA LYS A 614 -9.09 12.02 23.29
C LYS A 614 -8.90 13.13 22.23
N ASN A 615 -7.65 13.42 21.88
CA ASN A 615 -7.31 14.41 20.85
C ASN A 615 -7.73 13.99 19.42
N TYR A 616 -8.04 12.71 19.21
CA TYR A 616 -8.46 12.16 17.93
C TYR A 616 -9.98 12.19 17.74
N ASN A 617 -10.78 12.26 18.81
CA ASN A 617 -12.26 12.18 18.73
C ASN A 617 -12.86 13.11 17.67
N LYS A 618 -12.44 14.38 17.65
CA LYS A 618 -12.93 15.37 16.68
C LYS A 618 -12.60 15.03 15.22
N ARG A 619 -11.48 14.33 15.00
CA ARG A 619 -10.99 13.97 13.66
C ARG A 619 -11.43 12.57 13.24
N LEU A 620 -11.71 11.68 14.20
CA LEU A 620 -12.06 10.28 14.00
C LEU A 620 -13.19 10.12 12.98
N PHE A 621 -14.35 10.70 13.27
CA PHE A 621 -15.53 10.59 12.40
C PHE A 621 -15.31 11.19 11.01
N ALA A 622 -14.54 12.28 10.91
CA ALA A 622 -14.20 12.87 9.62
C ALA A 622 -13.30 11.94 8.77
N LEU A 623 -12.39 11.21 9.40
CA LEU A 623 -11.53 10.23 8.73
C LEU A 623 -12.33 8.99 8.30
N LEU A 624 -13.15 8.44 9.19
CA LEU A 624 -13.97 7.27 8.88
C LEU A 624 -15.00 7.56 7.78
N LYS A 625 -15.67 8.72 7.85
CA LYS A 625 -16.57 9.21 6.80
C LYS A 625 -15.86 9.37 5.47
N LYS A 626 -14.63 9.89 5.47
CA LYS A 626 -13.83 10.04 4.25
C LYS A 626 -13.50 8.67 3.64
N GLU A 627 -13.08 7.70 4.45
CA GLU A 627 -12.73 6.37 3.92
C GLU A 627 -13.96 5.64 3.38
N ALA A 628 -15.12 5.78 4.05
CA ALA A 628 -16.38 5.25 3.56
C ALA A 628 -16.77 5.83 2.19
N LEU A 629 -16.63 7.15 2.01
CA LEU A 629 -16.87 7.79 0.71
C LEU A 629 -15.93 7.25 -0.39
N ILE A 630 -14.65 7.09 -0.09
CA ILE A 630 -13.67 6.53 -1.03
C ILE A 630 -14.03 5.10 -1.43
N GLU A 631 -14.48 4.29 -0.48
CA GLU A 631 -14.95 2.92 -0.76
C GLU A 631 -16.15 2.93 -1.71
N ARG A 632 -17.16 3.75 -1.41
CA ARG A 632 -18.36 3.89 -2.25
C ARG A 632 -17.99 4.34 -3.67
N GLU A 633 -17.16 5.37 -3.79
CA GLU A 633 -16.73 5.89 -5.09
C GLU A 633 -16.01 4.84 -5.95
N ILE A 634 -15.11 4.04 -5.36
CA ILE A 634 -14.41 2.99 -6.10
C ILE A 634 -15.41 1.95 -6.62
N ILE A 635 -16.31 1.46 -5.76
CA ILE A 635 -17.29 0.43 -6.13
C ILE A 635 -18.26 0.96 -7.18
N MET A 636 -18.84 2.14 -6.96
CA MET A 636 -19.79 2.75 -7.90
C MET A 636 -19.13 2.98 -9.26
N LYS A 637 -17.91 3.53 -9.29
CA LYS A 637 -17.21 3.76 -10.56
C LYS A 637 -17.01 2.45 -11.33
N MET A 638 -16.53 1.40 -10.67
CA MET A 638 -16.35 0.11 -11.33
C MET A 638 -17.67 -0.48 -11.83
N ALA A 639 -18.75 -0.32 -11.06
CA ALA A 639 -20.08 -0.76 -11.46
C ALA A 639 -20.59 -0.02 -12.71
N LEU A 640 -20.40 1.31 -12.75
CA LEU A 640 -20.74 2.15 -13.90
C LEU A 640 -19.87 1.84 -15.13
N ASP A 641 -18.61 1.45 -14.91
CA ASP A 641 -17.70 0.96 -15.96
C ASP A 641 -18.05 -0.47 -16.44
N GLY A 642 -19.17 -1.06 -15.96
CA GLY A 642 -19.68 -2.36 -16.40
C GLY A 642 -19.01 -3.58 -15.77
N LYS A 643 -18.25 -3.40 -14.68
CA LYS A 643 -17.59 -4.51 -13.98
C LYS A 643 -18.57 -5.42 -13.26
N SER A 644 -18.30 -6.73 -13.27
CA SER A 644 -19.11 -7.72 -12.57
C SER A 644 -18.99 -7.59 -11.04
N HIS A 645 -19.96 -8.13 -10.30
CA HIS A 645 -19.91 -8.19 -8.85
C HIS A 645 -18.64 -8.87 -8.34
N GLU A 646 -18.25 -9.98 -8.96
CA GLU A 646 -17.07 -10.76 -8.63
C GLU A 646 -15.77 -9.99 -8.90
N GLU A 647 -15.68 -9.30 -10.04
CA GLU A 647 -14.52 -8.45 -10.37
C GLU A 647 -14.33 -7.33 -9.33
N ILE A 648 -15.42 -6.69 -8.90
CA ILE A 648 -15.36 -5.63 -7.89
C ILE A 648 -15.00 -6.21 -6.52
N VAL A 649 -15.63 -7.31 -6.10
CA VAL A 649 -15.31 -8.00 -4.83
C VAL A 649 -13.84 -8.40 -4.79
N GLN A 650 -13.26 -8.85 -5.92
CA GLN A 650 -11.85 -9.18 -6.01
C GLN A 650 -10.96 -7.95 -5.76
N VAL A 651 -11.20 -6.83 -6.45
CA VAL A 651 -10.43 -5.58 -6.27
C VAL A 651 -10.56 -5.04 -4.84
N MET A 652 -11.75 -5.09 -4.26
CA MET A 652 -11.98 -4.62 -2.90
C MET A 652 -11.38 -5.55 -1.85
N THR A 653 -11.37 -6.86 -2.11
CA THR A 653 -10.64 -7.84 -1.32
C THR A 653 -9.14 -7.55 -1.34
N GLU A 654 -8.55 -7.30 -2.51
CA GLU A 654 -7.14 -6.91 -2.63
C GLU A 654 -6.78 -5.68 -1.80
N LYS A 655 -7.67 -4.68 -1.78
CA LYS A 655 -7.46 -3.41 -1.08
C LYS A 655 -7.54 -3.57 0.45
N TYR A 656 -8.53 -4.32 0.93
CA TYR A 656 -8.86 -4.35 2.36
C TYR A 656 -8.41 -5.60 3.10
N TRP A 657 -8.08 -6.70 2.40
CA TRP A 657 -7.61 -7.93 2.99
C TRP A 657 -6.08 -8.01 3.07
N ASP A 658 -5.56 -8.02 4.30
CA ASP A 658 -4.13 -8.12 4.57
C ASP A 658 -3.80 -9.02 5.75
N ASN A 659 -2.51 -9.17 6.04
CA ASN A 659 -2.04 -10.10 7.06
C ASN A 659 -2.51 -9.70 8.47
N GLU A 660 -2.76 -8.42 8.73
CA GLU A 660 -3.31 -7.97 10.02
C GLU A 660 -4.78 -8.37 10.15
N ARG A 661 -5.59 -8.06 9.13
CA ARG A 661 -7.00 -8.43 9.13
C ARG A 661 -7.21 -9.95 9.18
N ARG A 662 -6.27 -10.72 8.62
CA ARG A 662 -6.23 -12.19 8.68
C ARG A 662 -6.00 -12.73 10.09
N ILE A 663 -5.38 -11.96 10.97
CA ILE A 663 -5.22 -12.31 12.40
C ILE A 663 -6.54 -12.07 13.14
N GLU A 664 -7.28 -11.01 12.78
CA GLU A 664 -8.43 -10.54 13.55
C GLU A 664 -9.76 -11.21 13.18
N GLN A 665 -9.95 -11.62 11.92
CA GLN A 665 -11.18 -12.27 11.48
C GLN A 665 -10.95 -13.35 10.40
N PRO A 666 -11.88 -14.33 10.24
CA PRO A 666 -11.85 -15.27 9.12
C PRO A 666 -12.04 -14.59 7.77
N PHE A 667 -11.44 -15.17 6.73
CA PHE A 667 -11.62 -14.71 5.35
C PHE A 667 -13.07 -14.82 4.90
N ASP A 668 -13.77 -15.91 5.26
CA ASP A 668 -15.16 -16.12 4.82
C ASP A 668 -16.11 -15.06 5.41
N ALA A 669 -15.87 -14.62 6.65
CA ALA A 669 -16.63 -13.54 7.26
C ALA A 669 -16.36 -12.19 6.57
N PHE A 670 -15.09 -11.88 6.32
CA PHE A 670 -14.71 -10.70 5.54
C PHE A 670 -15.35 -10.70 4.15
N LEU A 671 -15.27 -11.83 3.46
CA LEU A 671 -15.78 -11.97 2.11
C LEU A 671 -17.29 -11.78 2.07
N LEU A 672 -18.01 -12.40 2.99
CA LEU A 672 -19.46 -12.24 3.10
C LEU A 672 -19.86 -10.77 3.24
N ASN A 673 -19.16 -10.05 4.12
CA ASN A 673 -19.37 -8.62 4.35
C ASN A 673 -19.03 -7.80 3.09
N MET A 674 -17.93 -8.11 2.42
CA MET A 674 -17.51 -7.42 1.20
C MET A 674 -18.47 -7.67 0.03
N GLN A 675 -18.94 -8.90 -0.16
CA GLN A 675 -19.95 -9.25 -1.15
C GLN A 675 -21.25 -8.49 -0.94
N GLY A 676 -21.72 -8.40 0.32
CA GLY A 676 -22.89 -7.60 0.68
C GLY A 676 -22.71 -6.12 0.39
N THR A 677 -21.57 -5.56 0.79
CA THR A 677 -21.22 -4.14 0.56
C THR A 677 -21.22 -3.80 -0.94
N VAL A 678 -20.50 -4.59 -1.74
CA VAL A 678 -20.41 -4.39 -3.18
C VAL A 678 -21.79 -4.49 -3.84
N LYS A 679 -22.57 -5.50 -3.46
CA LYS A 679 -23.93 -5.68 -4.00
C LYS A 679 -24.81 -4.45 -3.74
N ASN A 680 -24.79 -3.92 -2.52
CA ASN A 680 -25.61 -2.77 -2.16
C ASN A 680 -25.16 -1.50 -2.90
N TYR A 681 -23.86 -1.23 -2.97
CA TYR A 681 -23.37 -0.04 -3.68
C TYR A 681 -23.50 -0.15 -5.21
N MET A 682 -23.49 -1.35 -5.77
CA MET A 682 -23.84 -1.56 -7.19
C MET A 682 -25.31 -1.23 -7.46
N LYS A 683 -26.21 -1.60 -6.55
CA LYS A 683 -27.63 -1.23 -6.63
C LYS A 683 -27.80 0.28 -6.58
N ASP A 684 -27.11 0.96 -5.67
CA ASP A 684 -27.08 2.42 -5.63
C ASP A 684 -26.65 2.96 -7.00
N ALA A 685 -25.55 2.48 -7.58
CA ALA A 685 -25.06 2.93 -8.88
C ALA A 685 -26.09 2.77 -10.02
N GLN A 686 -26.85 1.67 -10.03
CA GLN A 686 -27.94 1.46 -10.98
C GLN A 686 -29.06 2.49 -10.79
N GLU A 687 -29.51 2.70 -9.56
CA GLU A 687 -30.53 3.72 -9.25
C GLU A 687 -30.06 5.14 -9.65
N TYR A 688 -28.77 5.45 -9.51
CA TYR A 688 -28.20 6.71 -9.98
C TYR A 688 -28.19 6.85 -11.51
N MET A 689 -27.93 5.76 -12.26
CA MET A 689 -28.01 5.76 -13.72
C MET A 689 -29.45 5.97 -14.21
N GLU A 690 -30.40 5.25 -13.63
CA GLU A 690 -31.82 5.28 -14.04
C GLU A 690 -32.45 6.66 -13.78
N ASN A 691 -32.07 7.32 -12.68
CA ASN A 691 -32.60 8.63 -12.32
C ASN A 691 -31.85 9.81 -12.97
N GLY A 692 -30.78 9.57 -13.73
CA GLY A 692 -29.95 10.65 -14.30
C GLY A 692 -29.26 11.53 -13.26
N LEU A 693 -29.13 11.05 -12.02
CA LEU A 693 -28.63 11.80 -10.86
C LEU A 693 -27.13 11.60 -10.60
N TYR A 694 -26.43 10.85 -11.46
CA TYR A 694 -24.98 10.69 -11.33
C TYR A 694 -24.23 11.94 -11.80
N ASP A 695 -24.36 13.02 -11.04
CA ASP A 695 -23.41 14.11 -11.05
C ASP A 695 -22.23 13.63 -10.20
N GLY A 696 -21.39 12.78 -10.80
CA GLY A 696 -20.36 12.01 -10.10
C GLY A 696 -19.71 12.88 -9.04
N TYR A 697 -19.73 12.43 -7.78
CA TYR A 697 -19.29 13.22 -6.63
C TYR A 697 -17.82 13.63 -6.85
N GLU A 698 -17.62 14.76 -7.53
CA GLU A 698 -16.37 15.47 -7.52
C GLU A 698 -16.27 16.00 -6.11
N TYR A 699 -15.39 15.41 -5.32
CA TYR A 699 -14.86 16.07 -4.14
C TYR A 699 -14.21 17.38 -4.61
N ARG A 700 -15.03 18.43 -4.73
CA ARG A 700 -14.58 19.81 -4.89
C ARG A 700 -13.78 20.17 -3.65
#